data_AF-A0A4V3HRN5-F1
#
_entry.id   AF-A0A4V3HRN5-F1
#
_cell.length_a   1.000
_cell.length_b   1.000
_cell.length_c   1.000
_cell.angle_alpha   90.00
_cell.angle_beta   90.00
_cell.angle_gamma   90.00
#
_symmetry.space_group_name_H-M   'P 1'
#
loop_
_entity.id
_entity.type
_entity.pdbx_description
1 polymer ?
#
loop_
_entity_poly.entity_id
_entity_poly.type
_entity_poly.pdbx_seq_one_letter_code
_entity_poly.pdbx_strand_id
1 'polypeptide(L)'
;MIKVLRRRKKWTEATEKVHISEANCGFSGGITVPRIDLVVSAMLQGHVEAVRQYLESSKDADILLHGVQASKAPQFGDSGSRSNSLDAVDSHITGETALHLAACEAYREMVQLLLEKGADPNARDVSGQVPLMRAAFWGRLENVKVLLRYGAVKNAWCVYRGLLLWPADFVRPLRSDKGELLILSGWNFRFLLENTCDRKEERAEIFGLLSDDHEEAPQKQLIAYFVDNHLSLSKDANVATVDSVNNVEDDVNIQMASLSLHGPLNGLCHQPHIARRHEEELLKPEQVKPSARKWVVIVIIGSAGLFSGLSSNIYFPSLEAISQDLHVSLEMVSLTITSYLIIQGISPLFWGSISDALGRRPIYMASFAVYIIANIGLSFSPNFGVLMVFRGLQAAGSASTVSIGNGVIQDISPPSERGEFIAFYQAIRNFSIAVGPVLGGLLANFLGFRSIFVLLLILSSIVTTVIVVFLPETMRSIAGNGSLRLGGVYKPLIRYLTKEAGGTEDPEGPLTRNKVTLATFVEPLRLLVQRDILINLIFGGVVYTVWSMVTSSTTGLFKKHFHLSELQIGLAFLPNGFGTIVGSAIAGKLMTRDYLEIEETYKSAHNLAETEKLTAKNMPVDFPIERARLRRLPWIILIFVVSTGGYGVCLNFPSVTSLTGWIAVPLVLQFLIAATSNAVFALNQTLVTDLCPGKGASATAINNLVRCGLGAIGVAFIENFIASTGPAVTFLALALITVAVGPLAVVHWYWGQEWRAQRVRSKDNEDDGKTTA
;
A
#
# COMPACT_ATOMS: atom_id res chain seq x y z
N MET A 1 -7.88 -28.77 -5.82
CA MET A 1 -7.16 -29.84 -5.10
C MET A 1 -6.49 -30.89 -5.99
N ILE A 2 -7.06 -31.31 -7.13
CA ILE A 2 -6.34 -32.21 -8.08
C ILE A 2 -5.05 -31.58 -8.63
N LYS A 3 -5.01 -30.26 -8.83
CA LYS A 3 -3.75 -29.51 -9.11
C LYS A 3 -2.75 -29.50 -7.95
N VAL A 4 -3.20 -29.73 -6.70
CA VAL A 4 -2.37 -29.83 -5.48
C VAL A 4 -1.85 -31.26 -5.31
N LEU A 5 -2.65 -32.28 -5.65
CA LEU A 5 -2.24 -33.70 -5.70
C LEU A 5 -1.23 -33.97 -6.83
N ARG A 6 -1.34 -33.27 -7.96
CA ARG A 6 -0.37 -33.33 -9.09
C ARG A 6 1.03 -32.80 -8.76
N ARG A 7 1.27 -32.23 -7.57
CA ARG A 7 2.57 -31.72 -7.12
C ARG A 7 3.27 -32.65 -6.11
N ARG A 8 3.09 -33.97 -6.21
CA ARG A 8 3.79 -34.97 -5.37
C ARG A 8 4.58 -35.93 -6.25
N LYS A 9 5.91 -35.91 -6.12
CA LYS A 9 6.89 -36.49 -7.06
C LYS A 9 6.76 -38.02 -7.32
N LYS A 10 5.99 -38.78 -6.53
CA LYS A 10 5.78 -40.24 -6.72
C LYS A 10 4.34 -40.73 -6.96
N TRP A 11 3.29 -39.96 -6.68
CA TRP A 11 1.93 -40.35 -7.13
C TRP A 11 1.80 -40.26 -8.66
N THR A 12 2.72 -39.51 -9.27
CA THR A 12 2.97 -39.44 -10.71
C THR A 12 3.68 -40.69 -11.27
N GLU A 13 4.19 -41.60 -10.44
CA GLU A 13 4.78 -42.89 -10.86
C GLU A 13 3.72 -43.96 -11.12
N ALA A 14 2.47 -43.77 -10.65
CA ALA A 14 1.36 -44.66 -11.00
C ALA A 14 1.11 -44.58 -12.52
N THR A 15 1.29 -45.72 -13.19
CA THR A 15 1.25 -45.80 -14.65
C THR A 15 -0.10 -46.26 -15.18
N GLU A 16 -0.93 -46.85 -14.32
CA GLU A 16 -2.28 -47.28 -14.68
C GLU A 16 -3.16 -46.06 -15.05
N LYS A 17 -3.66 -46.07 -16.29
CA LYS A 17 -4.55 -45.03 -16.83
C LYS A 17 -5.90 -45.64 -17.19
N VAL A 18 -6.97 -44.90 -16.94
CA VAL A 18 -8.33 -45.26 -17.33
C VAL A 18 -8.83 -44.25 -18.34
N HIS A 19 -9.34 -44.74 -19.46
CA HIS A 19 -10.02 -43.91 -20.45
C HIS A 19 -11.51 -43.79 -20.10
N ILE A 20 -11.96 -42.57 -19.91
CA ILE A 20 -13.36 -42.22 -19.66
C ILE A 20 -13.96 -41.77 -20.98
N SER A 21 -14.96 -42.52 -21.47
CA SER A 21 -15.63 -42.23 -22.73
C SER A 21 -16.30 -40.85 -22.73
N GLU A 22 -16.47 -40.28 -23.92
CA GLU A 22 -17.14 -38.99 -24.15
C GLU A 22 -18.54 -38.92 -23.51
N ALA A 23 -19.29 -40.02 -23.52
CA ALA A 23 -20.62 -40.11 -22.90
C ALA A 23 -20.60 -39.85 -21.38
N ASN A 24 -19.49 -40.12 -20.70
CA ASN A 24 -19.35 -40.01 -19.25
C ASN A 24 -18.65 -38.72 -18.81
N CYS A 25 -17.83 -38.09 -19.65
CA CYS A 25 -17.07 -36.88 -19.28
C CYS A 25 -17.52 -35.60 -19.99
N GLY A 26 -18.28 -35.70 -21.09
CA GLY A 26 -18.78 -34.53 -21.83
C GLY A 26 -17.73 -33.82 -22.70
N PHE A 27 -16.55 -34.40 -22.90
CA PHE A 27 -15.49 -33.87 -23.77
C PHE A 27 -15.33 -34.73 -25.03
N SER A 28 -15.24 -34.09 -26.20
CA SER A 28 -15.11 -34.80 -27.47
C SER A 28 -13.85 -35.65 -27.51
N GLY A 29 -13.99 -36.95 -27.76
CA GLY A 29 -12.88 -37.91 -27.80
C GLY A 29 -12.51 -38.56 -26.45
N GLY A 30 -13.26 -38.30 -25.38
CA GLY A 30 -13.03 -38.89 -24.06
C GLY A 30 -11.77 -38.37 -23.35
N ILE A 31 -11.58 -38.72 -22.08
CA ILE A 31 -10.42 -38.29 -21.27
C ILE A 31 -9.72 -39.50 -20.67
N THR A 32 -8.41 -39.56 -20.82
CA THR A 32 -7.57 -40.54 -20.12
C THR A 32 -6.98 -39.92 -18.86
N VAL A 33 -7.29 -40.49 -17.69
CA VAL A 33 -6.79 -40.03 -16.38
C VAL A 33 -6.01 -41.14 -15.67
N PRO A 34 -5.00 -40.81 -14.83
CA PRO A 34 -4.39 -41.79 -13.93
C PRO A 34 -5.46 -42.43 -13.04
N ARG A 35 -5.46 -43.76 -12.94
CA ARG A 35 -6.43 -44.53 -12.14
C ARG A 35 -6.36 -44.13 -10.66
N ILE A 36 -5.18 -43.82 -10.16
CA ILE A 36 -4.95 -43.39 -8.78
C ILE A 36 -5.71 -42.11 -8.43
N ASP A 37 -5.85 -41.15 -9.36
CA ASP A 37 -6.60 -39.90 -9.11
C ASP A 37 -8.10 -40.17 -8.88
N LEU A 38 -8.66 -41.16 -9.60
CA LEU A 38 -10.03 -41.59 -9.44
C LEU A 38 -10.24 -42.31 -8.10
N VAL A 39 -9.30 -43.18 -7.73
CA VAL A 39 -9.37 -43.99 -6.50
C VAL A 39 -9.19 -43.11 -5.26
N VAL A 40 -8.29 -42.14 -5.30
CA VAL A 40 -8.13 -41.16 -4.22
C VAL A 40 -9.39 -40.33 -4.06
N SER A 41 -10.02 -39.93 -5.16
CA SER A 41 -11.30 -39.25 -5.03
C SER A 41 -12.42 -40.17 -4.51
N ALA A 42 -12.42 -41.45 -4.87
CA ALA A 42 -13.35 -42.42 -4.31
C ALA A 42 -13.11 -42.61 -2.81
N MET A 43 -11.85 -42.61 -2.38
CA MET A 43 -11.42 -42.67 -0.98
C MET A 43 -11.97 -41.49 -0.18
N LEU A 44 -11.77 -40.26 -0.67
CA LEU A 44 -12.27 -39.04 -0.02
C LEU A 44 -13.80 -38.92 -0.02
N GLN A 45 -14.48 -39.63 -0.92
CA GLN A 45 -15.95 -39.70 -0.97
C GLN A 45 -16.53 -40.86 -0.14
N GLY A 46 -15.70 -41.67 0.52
CA GLY A 46 -16.16 -42.81 1.31
C GLY A 46 -16.60 -44.02 0.50
N HIS A 47 -16.26 -44.09 -0.80
CA HIS A 47 -16.56 -45.26 -1.64
C HIS A 47 -15.58 -46.41 -1.38
N VAL A 48 -15.71 -47.05 -0.22
CA VAL A 48 -14.81 -48.11 0.29
C VAL A 48 -14.61 -49.24 -0.72
N GLU A 49 -15.68 -49.69 -1.38
CA GLU A 49 -15.59 -50.83 -2.29
C GLU A 49 -14.81 -50.53 -3.57
N ALA A 50 -14.89 -49.30 -4.08
CA ALA A 50 -14.10 -48.87 -5.23
C ALA A 50 -12.59 -48.83 -4.89
N VAL A 51 -12.24 -48.43 -3.66
CA VAL A 51 -10.86 -48.45 -3.18
C VAL A 51 -10.39 -49.89 -2.93
N ARG A 52 -11.23 -50.75 -2.33
CA ARG A 52 -10.94 -52.18 -2.13
C ARG A 52 -10.63 -52.86 -3.46
N GLN A 53 -11.48 -52.66 -4.47
CA GLN A 53 -11.29 -53.23 -5.79
C GLN A 53 -9.97 -52.76 -6.43
N TYR A 54 -9.59 -51.50 -6.25
CA TYR A 54 -8.28 -51.03 -6.71
C TYR A 54 -7.13 -51.70 -5.97
N LEU A 55 -7.19 -51.77 -4.63
CA LEU A 55 -6.16 -52.41 -3.81
C LEU A 55 -5.99 -53.91 -4.10
N GLU A 56 -7.02 -54.57 -4.61
CA GLU A 56 -6.99 -56.01 -4.96
C GLU A 56 -6.64 -56.28 -6.43
N SER A 57 -6.91 -55.34 -7.34
CA SER A 57 -6.75 -55.54 -8.78
C SER A 57 -5.60 -54.78 -9.42
N SER A 58 -5.08 -53.73 -8.78
CA SER A 58 -4.05 -52.85 -9.34
C SER A 58 -2.65 -53.31 -8.98
N LYS A 59 -1.72 -53.21 -9.94
CA LYS A 59 -0.29 -53.42 -9.69
C LYS A 59 0.38 -52.21 -9.02
N ASP A 60 -0.28 -51.05 -9.09
CA ASP A 60 0.15 -49.80 -8.48
C ASP A 60 -0.52 -49.56 -7.11
N ALA A 61 -1.13 -50.59 -6.50
CA ALA A 61 -1.81 -50.51 -5.21
C ALA A 61 -0.87 -50.10 -4.06
N ASP A 62 0.37 -50.58 -4.08
CA ASP A 62 1.38 -50.26 -3.05
C ASP A 62 1.72 -48.76 -3.01
N ILE A 63 1.64 -48.07 -4.16
CA ILE A 63 1.86 -46.62 -4.25
C ILE A 63 0.80 -45.87 -3.42
N LEU A 64 -0.43 -46.37 -3.39
CA LEU A 64 -1.52 -45.79 -2.59
C LEU A 64 -1.29 -46.04 -1.09
N LEU A 65 -0.90 -47.26 -0.70
CA LEU A 65 -0.72 -47.64 0.70
C LEU A 65 0.52 -46.99 1.36
N HIS A 66 1.62 -46.92 0.62
CA HIS A 66 2.94 -46.58 1.17
C HIS A 66 3.57 -45.32 0.55
N GLY A 67 2.83 -44.61 -0.31
CA GLY A 67 3.33 -43.51 -1.13
C GLY A 67 4.28 -42.52 -0.43
N VAL A 68 5.50 -42.46 -0.97
CA VAL A 68 6.72 -41.73 -0.53
C VAL A 68 7.31 -42.24 0.79
N GLN A 69 8.53 -42.79 0.72
CA GLN A 69 9.36 -43.04 1.90
C GLN A 69 9.52 -41.74 2.69
N ALA A 70 8.96 -41.72 3.90
CA ALA A 70 9.43 -40.82 4.95
C ALA A 70 10.94 -41.04 5.08
N SER A 71 11.73 -39.96 5.03
CA SER A 71 13.09 -40.04 5.57
C SER A 71 12.99 -40.71 6.94
N LYS A 72 13.79 -41.76 7.21
CA LYS A 72 13.80 -42.38 8.53
C LYS A 72 14.18 -41.28 9.53
N ALA A 73 13.24 -40.87 10.37
CA ALA A 73 13.58 -40.06 11.53
C ALA A 73 14.63 -40.85 12.33
N PRO A 74 15.73 -40.23 12.77
CA PRO A 74 16.74 -40.92 13.55
C PRO A 74 16.07 -41.48 14.81
N GLN A 75 16.15 -42.81 14.98
CA GLN A 75 15.65 -43.46 16.18
C GLN A 75 16.56 -43.06 17.35
N PHE A 76 15.95 -42.64 18.47
CA PHE A 76 16.69 -42.43 19.70
C PHE A 76 17.20 -43.78 20.21
N GLY A 77 18.49 -44.05 20.05
CA GLY A 77 19.16 -45.21 20.62
C GLY A 77 20.14 -45.95 19.73
N ASP A 78 20.17 -45.73 18.41
CA ASP A 78 21.05 -46.51 17.52
C ASP A 78 22.41 -45.81 17.32
N SER A 79 23.31 -46.02 18.28
CA SER A 79 24.70 -45.55 18.24
C SER A 79 25.52 -46.39 17.26
N GLY A 80 25.30 -46.26 15.95
CA GLY A 80 25.94 -47.20 15.04
C GLY A 80 25.79 -47.04 13.54
N SER A 81 25.50 -45.86 12.98
CA SER A 81 25.71 -45.65 11.53
C SER A 81 25.60 -44.17 11.16
N ARG A 82 26.74 -43.51 10.94
CA ARG A 82 26.81 -42.23 10.22
C ARG A 82 26.56 -42.50 8.74
N SER A 83 25.33 -42.27 8.28
CA SER A 83 25.07 -42.08 6.85
C SER A 83 24.79 -40.60 6.57
N ASN A 84 25.76 -39.97 5.90
CA ASN A 84 25.65 -38.62 5.33
C ASN A 84 24.72 -38.65 4.12
N SER A 85 23.40 -38.58 4.34
CA SER A 85 22.45 -38.28 3.25
C SER A 85 21.30 -37.41 3.76
N LEU A 86 21.57 -36.12 3.95
CA LEU A 86 20.56 -35.07 3.99
C LEU A 86 20.74 -34.18 2.75
N ASP A 87 20.85 -34.81 1.59
CA ASP A 87 20.85 -34.13 0.30
C ASP A 87 19.41 -33.71 -0.04
N ALA A 88 19.19 -32.39 -0.16
CA ALA A 88 18.10 -31.72 -0.85
C ALA A 88 16.71 -32.42 -0.84
N VAL A 89 15.94 -32.26 0.24
CA VAL A 89 14.50 -32.53 0.21
C VAL A 89 13.82 -31.42 -0.61
N ASP A 90 13.30 -31.80 -1.77
CA ASP A 90 12.53 -30.94 -2.69
C ASP A 90 11.36 -30.28 -1.92
N SER A 91 11.37 -28.94 -1.80
CA SER A 91 10.43 -28.14 -0.97
C SER A 91 8.94 -28.22 -1.35
N HIS A 92 8.60 -29.08 -2.30
CA HIS A 92 7.27 -29.29 -2.85
C HIS A 92 6.59 -30.62 -2.43
N ILE A 93 7.23 -31.52 -1.69
CA ILE A 93 6.68 -32.83 -1.33
C ILE A 93 6.25 -32.86 0.16
N THR A 94 5.00 -33.23 0.45
CA THR A 94 4.48 -33.30 1.83
C THR A 94 4.75 -34.63 2.54
N GLY A 95 5.02 -35.72 1.81
CA GLY A 95 5.26 -37.05 2.39
C GLY A 95 4.03 -37.70 3.04
N GLU A 96 2.83 -37.16 2.84
CA GLU A 96 1.59 -37.72 3.40
C GLU A 96 1.13 -38.96 2.61
N THR A 97 0.86 -40.05 3.33
CA THR A 97 0.30 -41.30 2.80
C THR A 97 -1.22 -41.23 2.60
N ALA A 98 -1.83 -42.20 1.91
CA ALA A 98 -3.30 -42.28 1.80
C ALA A 98 -3.98 -42.35 3.19
N LEU A 99 -3.32 -42.97 4.16
CA LEU A 99 -3.83 -43.08 5.53
C LEU A 99 -3.88 -41.71 6.25
N HIS A 100 -2.94 -40.79 5.98
CA HIS A 100 -3.01 -39.42 6.50
C HIS A 100 -4.25 -38.67 5.99
N LEU A 101 -4.60 -38.89 4.72
CA LEU A 101 -5.76 -38.26 4.10
C LEU A 101 -7.06 -38.88 4.63
N ALA A 102 -7.15 -40.21 4.64
CA ALA A 102 -8.32 -40.93 5.16
C ALA A 102 -8.57 -40.62 6.66
N ALA A 103 -7.51 -40.40 7.45
CA ALA A 103 -7.63 -40.05 8.87
C ALA A 103 -8.36 -38.71 9.11
N CYS A 104 -8.32 -37.77 8.16
CA CYS A 104 -9.06 -36.50 8.24
C CYS A 104 -10.57 -36.66 7.97
N GLU A 105 -10.96 -37.72 7.24
CA GLU A 105 -12.31 -37.93 6.74
C GLU A 105 -13.21 -38.66 7.75
N ALA A 106 -14.53 -38.63 7.56
CA ALA A 106 -15.49 -39.25 8.49
C ALA A 106 -15.65 -40.77 8.31
N TYR A 107 -14.95 -41.40 7.36
CA TYR A 107 -15.19 -42.79 6.95
C TYR A 107 -14.24 -43.76 7.66
N ARG A 108 -14.65 -44.23 8.85
CA ARG A 108 -13.90 -45.21 9.66
C ARG A 108 -13.53 -46.46 8.87
N GLU A 109 -14.45 -46.95 8.03
CA GLU A 109 -14.28 -48.14 7.20
C GLU A 109 -13.16 -47.98 6.18
N MET A 110 -12.91 -46.75 5.71
CA MET A 110 -11.81 -46.46 4.79
C MET A 110 -10.45 -46.57 5.50
N VAL A 111 -10.34 -45.99 6.70
CA VAL A 111 -9.14 -46.10 7.55
C VAL A 111 -8.87 -47.58 7.87
N GLN A 112 -9.90 -48.33 8.24
CA GLN A 112 -9.79 -49.76 8.52
C GLN A 112 -9.35 -50.56 7.29
N LEU A 113 -9.94 -50.31 6.11
CA LEU A 113 -9.56 -50.98 4.86
C LEU A 113 -8.08 -50.75 4.53
N LEU A 114 -7.60 -49.51 4.62
CA LEU A 114 -6.20 -49.20 4.32
C LEU A 114 -5.24 -49.92 5.29
N LEU A 115 -5.58 -49.97 6.57
CA LEU A 115 -4.79 -50.68 7.59
C LEU A 115 -4.80 -52.21 7.39
N GLU A 116 -5.96 -52.80 7.07
CA GLU A 116 -6.09 -54.23 6.75
C GLU A 116 -5.26 -54.62 5.51
N LYS A 117 -5.13 -53.70 4.56
CA LYS A 117 -4.32 -53.88 3.34
C LYS A 117 -2.85 -53.51 3.54
N GLY A 118 -2.43 -53.15 4.75
CA GLY A 118 -1.01 -53.00 5.12
C GLY A 118 -0.50 -51.56 5.21
N ALA A 119 -1.35 -50.54 5.18
CA ALA A 119 -0.90 -49.17 5.43
C ALA A 119 -0.28 -49.02 6.82
N ASP A 120 0.86 -48.33 6.92
CA ASP A 120 1.57 -48.12 8.19
C ASP A 120 0.86 -47.05 9.03
N PRO A 121 0.30 -47.40 10.22
CA PRO A 121 -0.38 -46.45 11.10
C PRO A 121 0.56 -45.38 11.69
N ASN A 122 1.87 -45.61 11.63
CA ASN A 122 2.92 -44.74 12.16
C ASN A 122 3.76 -44.09 11.06
N ALA A 123 3.31 -44.15 9.80
CA ALA A 123 3.98 -43.48 8.70
C ALA A 123 4.14 -41.99 9.02
N ARG A 124 5.36 -41.45 8.88
CA ARG A 124 5.66 -40.05 9.15
C ARG A 124 5.65 -39.22 7.87
N ASP A 125 5.00 -38.08 7.88
CA ASP A 125 5.15 -37.09 6.81
C ASP A 125 6.49 -36.33 6.93
N VAL A 126 6.77 -35.37 6.03
CA VAL A 126 8.03 -34.60 6.07
C VAL A 126 8.20 -33.74 7.33
N SER A 127 7.11 -33.48 8.05
CA SER A 127 7.10 -32.74 9.33
C SER A 127 7.14 -33.69 10.54
N GLY A 128 7.22 -35.01 10.29
CA GLY A 128 7.16 -36.05 11.31
C GLY A 128 5.75 -36.31 11.83
N GLN A 129 4.70 -35.77 11.21
CA GLN A 129 3.33 -36.06 11.64
C GLN A 129 2.93 -37.47 11.24
N VAL A 130 2.13 -38.11 12.08
CA VAL A 130 1.55 -39.44 11.84
C VAL A 130 0.04 -39.33 11.59
N PRO A 131 -0.62 -40.33 10.95
CA PRO A 131 -2.06 -40.31 10.71
C PRO A 131 -2.91 -40.05 11.97
N LEU A 132 -2.45 -40.52 13.13
CA LEU A 132 -3.10 -40.27 14.43
C LEU A 132 -3.23 -38.77 14.76
N MET A 133 -2.23 -37.96 14.42
CA MET A 133 -2.27 -36.50 14.65
C MET A 133 -3.31 -35.82 13.76
N ARG A 134 -3.53 -36.33 12.54
CA ARG A 134 -4.56 -35.83 11.63
C ARG A 134 -5.96 -36.18 12.16
N ALA A 135 -6.19 -37.42 12.56
CA ALA A 135 -7.46 -37.82 13.17
C ALA A 135 -7.78 -37.00 14.44
N ALA A 136 -6.78 -36.74 15.29
CA ALA A 136 -6.91 -35.91 16.49
C ALA A 136 -7.23 -34.44 16.17
N PHE A 137 -6.51 -33.84 15.21
CA PHE A 137 -6.73 -32.46 14.76
C PHE A 137 -8.18 -32.24 14.26
N TRP A 138 -8.69 -33.20 13.48
CA TRP A 138 -10.04 -33.15 12.91
C TRP A 138 -11.14 -33.64 13.86
N GLY A 139 -10.80 -34.10 15.06
CA GLY A 139 -11.77 -34.60 16.04
C GLY A 139 -12.47 -35.88 15.59
N ARG A 140 -11.81 -36.76 14.83
CA ARG A 140 -12.37 -38.01 14.29
C ARG A 140 -12.19 -39.16 15.29
N LEU A 141 -13.01 -39.19 16.34
CA LEU A 141 -12.90 -40.14 17.45
C LEU A 141 -12.82 -41.60 16.98
N GLU A 142 -13.69 -42.00 16.06
CA GLU A 142 -13.74 -43.37 15.55
C GLU A 142 -12.49 -43.74 14.73
N ASN A 143 -11.91 -42.79 13.98
CA ASN A 143 -10.63 -43.01 13.29
C ASN A 143 -9.47 -43.11 14.28
N VAL A 144 -9.47 -42.32 15.35
CA VAL A 144 -8.48 -42.42 16.44
C VAL A 144 -8.53 -43.81 17.06
N LYS A 145 -9.72 -44.32 17.42
CA LYS A 145 -9.90 -45.66 17.98
C LYS A 145 -9.38 -46.75 17.04
N VAL A 146 -9.68 -46.67 15.75
CA VAL A 146 -9.19 -47.64 14.75
C VAL A 146 -7.68 -47.56 14.61
N LEU A 147 -7.09 -46.36 14.46
CA LEU A 147 -5.64 -46.20 14.36
C LEU A 147 -4.92 -46.79 15.59
N LEU A 148 -5.43 -46.54 16.81
CA LEU A 148 -4.88 -47.12 18.02
C LEU A 148 -4.99 -48.65 18.06
N ARG A 149 -6.12 -49.22 17.62
CA ARG A 149 -6.32 -50.68 17.54
C ARG A 149 -5.31 -51.37 16.61
N TYR A 150 -4.89 -50.68 15.55
CA TYR A 150 -3.90 -51.19 14.60
C TYR A 150 -2.46 -50.77 14.96
N GLY A 151 -2.21 -50.26 16.17
CA GLY A 151 -0.86 -50.02 16.68
C GLY A 151 -0.30 -48.62 16.43
N ALA A 152 -1.15 -47.61 16.23
CA ALA A 152 -0.68 -46.22 16.20
C ALA A 152 -0.08 -45.79 17.55
N VAL A 153 1.07 -45.14 17.50
CA VAL A 153 1.87 -44.74 18.66
C VAL A 153 1.31 -43.44 19.25
N LYS A 154 0.75 -43.51 20.46
CA LYS A 154 0.16 -42.37 21.18
C LYS A 154 1.16 -41.26 21.48
N ASN A 155 2.43 -41.58 21.71
CA ASN A 155 3.49 -40.63 22.05
C ASN A 155 4.40 -40.28 20.86
N ALA A 156 3.93 -40.47 19.62
CA ALA A 156 4.66 -40.02 18.44
C ALA A 156 4.82 -38.49 18.46
N TRP A 157 5.99 -37.98 18.11
CA TRP A 157 6.26 -36.52 18.11
C TRP A 157 6.52 -36.00 16.71
N CYS A 158 6.13 -34.76 16.47
CA CYS A 158 6.40 -34.04 15.22
C CYS A 158 6.89 -32.61 15.50
N VAL A 159 7.45 -31.95 14.49
CA VAL A 159 7.76 -30.52 14.56
C VAL A 159 6.73 -29.77 13.74
N TYR A 160 5.86 -29.01 14.41
CA TYR A 160 4.84 -28.19 13.76
C TYR A 160 5.04 -26.72 14.12
N ARG A 161 5.28 -25.87 13.10
CA ARG A 161 5.60 -24.44 13.29
C ARG A 161 6.75 -24.18 14.27
N GLY A 162 7.74 -25.08 14.30
CA GLY A 162 8.91 -24.98 15.18
C GLY A 162 8.68 -25.45 16.62
N LEU A 163 7.49 -26.00 16.92
CA LEU A 163 7.16 -26.58 18.22
C LEU A 163 7.16 -28.11 18.12
N LEU A 164 7.73 -28.77 19.13
CA LEU A 164 7.61 -30.21 19.31
C LEU A 164 6.22 -30.51 19.88
N LEU A 165 5.41 -31.26 19.15
CA LEU A 165 4.03 -31.59 19.53
C LEU A 165 3.79 -33.11 19.50
N TRP A 166 2.93 -33.57 20.41
CA TRP A 166 2.40 -34.92 20.48
C TRP A 166 0.96 -34.98 19.95
N PRO A 167 0.39 -36.16 19.67
CA PRO A 167 -0.96 -36.30 19.11
C PRO A 167 -2.04 -35.69 20.02
N ALA A 168 -1.85 -35.71 21.35
CA ALA A 168 -2.72 -35.07 22.32
C ALA A 168 -2.78 -33.53 22.17
N ASP A 169 -1.71 -32.88 21.70
CA ASP A 169 -1.67 -31.43 21.53
C ASP A 169 -2.54 -30.95 20.35
N PHE A 170 -2.81 -31.82 19.39
CA PHE A 170 -3.69 -31.53 18.25
C PHE A 170 -5.18 -31.55 18.62
N VAL A 171 -5.53 -31.99 19.83
CA VAL A 171 -6.92 -32.09 20.30
C VAL A 171 -7.48 -30.75 20.77
N ARG A 172 -6.61 -29.78 21.13
CA ARG A 172 -7.00 -28.48 21.72
C ARG A 172 -7.88 -27.65 20.79
N PRO A 173 -8.91 -26.96 21.32
CA PRO A 173 -9.80 -26.15 20.51
C PRO A 173 -9.07 -24.95 19.88
N LEU A 174 -9.25 -24.76 18.57
CA LEU A 174 -8.96 -23.49 17.92
C LEU A 174 -9.92 -22.43 18.50
N ARG A 175 -9.41 -21.24 18.80
CA ARG A 175 -10.12 -20.18 19.53
C ARG A 175 -11.55 -19.98 19.01
N SER A 176 -12.50 -19.97 19.95
CA SER A 176 -13.90 -19.61 19.76
C SER A 176 -14.02 -18.17 19.29
N ASP A 177 -14.01 -17.95 17.99
CA ASP A 177 -14.84 -16.95 17.31
C ASP A 177 -14.62 -17.08 15.81
N LYS A 178 -15.72 -17.31 15.08
CA LYS A 178 -15.86 -17.67 13.65
C LYS A 178 -15.98 -19.19 13.43
N GLY A 179 -17.19 -19.63 13.08
CA GLY A 179 -17.44 -21.01 12.64
C GLY A 179 -16.49 -21.37 11.52
N GLU A 180 -15.70 -22.42 11.72
CA GLU A 180 -14.72 -22.87 10.75
C GLU A 180 -15.41 -23.57 9.57
N LEU A 181 -14.96 -23.23 8.37
CA LEU A 181 -15.47 -23.74 7.10
C LEU A 181 -14.42 -24.68 6.53
N LEU A 182 -14.58 -25.99 6.72
CA LEU A 182 -13.65 -26.98 6.18
C LEU A 182 -14.29 -27.69 4.99
N ILE A 183 -13.59 -27.66 3.84
CA ILE A 183 -14.09 -28.09 2.53
C ILE A 183 -13.81 -29.60 2.36
N LEU A 184 -14.88 -30.40 2.31
CA LEU A 184 -14.83 -31.79 1.86
C LEU A 184 -14.74 -31.85 0.33
N SER A 185 -13.82 -32.65 -0.22
CA SER A 185 -13.57 -32.68 -1.66
C SER A 185 -13.86 -34.04 -2.31
N GLY A 186 -14.77 -34.02 -3.28
CA GLY A 186 -14.95 -35.03 -4.31
C GLY A 186 -15.30 -34.35 -5.64
N TRP A 187 -15.13 -35.03 -6.79
CA TRP A 187 -15.37 -34.49 -8.15
C TRP A 187 -16.75 -33.85 -8.39
N ASN A 188 -17.71 -34.01 -7.47
CA ASN A 188 -19.09 -33.52 -7.62
C ASN A 188 -19.41 -32.18 -6.93
N PHE A 189 -18.43 -31.30 -6.68
CA PHE A 189 -18.67 -29.92 -6.16
C PHE A 189 -19.70 -29.83 -5.01
N ARG A 190 -19.74 -30.83 -4.12
CA ARG A 190 -20.62 -30.79 -2.94
C ARG A 190 -19.79 -30.31 -1.76
N PHE A 191 -19.88 -29.00 -1.48
CA PHE A 191 -19.32 -28.39 -0.29
C PHE A 191 -20.08 -28.93 0.93
N LEU A 192 -19.46 -29.78 1.73
CA LEU A 192 -19.95 -30.05 3.07
C LEU A 192 -19.26 -29.06 4.01
N LEU A 193 -20.04 -28.14 4.59
CA LEU A 193 -19.65 -27.38 5.76
C LEU A 193 -19.61 -28.34 6.93
N GLU A 194 -18.46 -28.53 7.55
CA GLU A 194 -18.37 -29.25 8.82
C GLU A 194 -17.85 -28.33 9.92
N ASN A 195 -18.72 -28.04 10.89
CA ASN A 195 -18.39 -27.22 12.04
C ASN A 195 -17.61 -28.06 13.06
N THR A 196 -16.27 -28.01 12.99
CA THR A 196 -15.36 -28.71 13.92
C THR A 196 -15.54 -28.29 15.38
N CYS A 197 -16.20 -27.17 15.65
CA CYS A 197 -16.52 -26.69 16.99
C CYS A 197 -17.63 -27.47 17.69
N ASP A 198 -18.47 -28.22 16.96
CA ASP A 198 -19.59 -28.99 17.53
C ASP A 198 -19.16 -30.37 18.07
N ARG A 199 -17.90 -30.77 17.86
CA ARG A 199 -17.31 -32.06 18.29
C ARG A 199 -16.60 -31.99 19.66
N LYS A 200 -17.13 -31.21 20.61
CA LYS A 200 -16.48 -31.00 21.92
C LYS A 200 -16.36 -32.28 22.75
N GLU A 201 -17.40 -33.10 22.75
CA GLU A 201 -17.43 -34.38 23.47
C GLU A 201 -16.44 -35.39 22.88
N GLU A 202 -16.45 -35.55 21.55
CA GLU A 202 -15.50 -36.41 20.83
C GLU A 202 -14.05 -35.98 21.08
N ARG A 203 -13.75 -34.68 21.10
CA ARG A 203 -12.42 -34.16 21.41
C ARG A 203 -12.01 -34.43 22.85
N ALA A 204 -12.92 -34.28 23.82
CA ALA A 204 -12.63 -34.63 25.21
C ALA A 204 -12.29 -36.12 25.35
N GLU A 205 -13.01 -36.99 24.65
CA GLU A 205 -12.72 -38.43 24.62
C GLU A 205 -11.40 -38.75 23.92
N ILE A 206 -11.09 -38.11 22.78
CA ILE A 206 -9.79 -38.25 22.10
C ILE A 206 -8.66 -37.81 23.03
N PHE A 207 -8.82 -36.72 23.77
CA PHE A 207 -7.82 -36.26 24.73
C PHE A 207 -7.58 -37.35 25.78
N GLY A 208 -8.64 -37.87 26.41
CA GLY A 208 -8.53 -38.98 27.36
C GLY A 208 -7.81 -40.21 26.78
N LEU A 209 -8.11 -40.58 25.53
CA LEU A 209 -7.44 -41.72 24.87
C LEU A 209 -5.93 -41.52 24.62
N LEU A 210 -5.48 -40.27 24.48
CA LEU A 210 -4.11 -39.92 24.10
C LEU A 210 -3.23 -39.42 25.26
N SER A 211 -3.82 -39.03 26.40
CA SER A 211 -3.13 -38.38 27.52
C SER A 211 -2.48 -39.31 28.54
N ASP A 212 -2.68 -40.63 28.45
CA ASP A 212 -2.39 -41.54 29.57
C ASP A 212 -0.92 -41.95 29.78
N ASP A 213 0.02 -41.66 28.88
CA ASP A 213 1.41 -42.17 28.99
C ASP A 213 2.48 -41.13 28.61
N HIS A 214 2.53 -40.01 29.34
CA HIS A 214 3.72 -39.14 29.32
C HIS A 214 4.75 -39.64 30.33
N GLU A 215 5.49 -40.70 29.99
CA GLU A 215 6.81 -40.87 30.60
C GLU A 215 7.67 -39.66 30.21
N GLU A 216 8.11 -38.88 31.20
CA GLU A 216 9.13 -37.86 31.05
C GLU A 216 10.46 -38.49 30.58
N ALA A 217 10.56 -38.80 29.28
CA ALA A 217 11.82 -39.18 28.65
C ALA A 217 12.63 -37.92 28.26
N PRO A 218 13.96 -37.95 28.41
CA PRO A 218 14.69 -36.92 29.14
C PRO A 218 15.06 -35.71 28.27
N GLN A 219 14.59 -34.53 28.67
CA GLN A 219 15.00 -33.22 28.13
C GLN A 219 16.53 -33.02 28.03
N LYS A 220 17.32 -33.79 28.79
CA LYS A 220 18.80 -33.77 28.73
C LYS A 220 19.41 -34.32 27.44
N GLN A 221 18.76 -35.24 26.73
CA GLN A 221 19.30 -35.80 25.48
C GLN A 221 18.90 -35.00 24.23
N LEU A 222 17.83 -34.20 24.31
CA LEU A 222 17.47 -33.25 23.26
C LEU A 222 18.49 -32.11 23.14
N ILE A 223 19.08 -31.70 24.27
CA ILE A 223 20.18 -30.74 24.30
C ILE A 223 21.39 -31.34 23.56
N ALA A 224 21.70 -32.62 23.72
CA ALA A 224 22.81 -33.24 22.99
C ALA A 224 22.56 -33.30 21.47
N TYR A 225 21.33 -33.60 21.02
CA TYR A 225 21.01 -33.60 19.59
C TYR A 225 21.03 -32.19 18.95
N PHE A 226 20.59 -31.16 19.68
CA PHE A 226 20.69 -29.76 19.23
C PHE A 226 22.12 -29.20 19.34
N VAL A 227 22.87 -29.54 20.38
CA VAL A 227 24.26 -29.09 20.59
C VAL A 227 25.22 -29.72 19.57
N ASP A 228 25.05 -30.99 19.19
CA ASP A 228 25.92 -31.63 18.19
C ASP A 228 25.62 -31.21 16.74
N ASN A 229 24.38 -30.78 16.43
CA ASN A 229 24.01 -30.43 15.05
C ASN A 229 23.88 -28.93 14.77
N HIS A 230 23.58 -28.07 15.75
CA HIS A 230 23.58 -26.62 15.55
C HIS A 230 23.83 -25.85 16.85
N LEU A 231 25.05 -25.30 16.96
CA LEU A 231 25.56 -24.27 17.88
C LEU A 231 26.37 -24.75 19.09
N SER A 232 27.67 -24.45 19.02
CA SER A 232 28.53 -24.14 20.17
C SER A 232 27.89 -23.05 21.03
N LEU A 233 27.42 -23.39 22.23
CA LEU A 233 27.01 -22.43 23.26
C LEU A 233 28.04 -22.41 24.39
N SER A 234 28.48 -21.21 24.73
CA SER A 234 29.37 -20.89 25.83
C SER A 234 28.77 -21.31 27.17
N LYS A 235 29.63 -21.87 28.03
CA LYS A 235 29.44 -22.00 29.48
C LYS A 235 29.01 -20.64 30.03
N ASP A 236 27.81 -20.56 30.60
CA ASP A 236 27.39 -19.65 31.69
C ASP A 236 25.85 -19.54 31.70
N ALA A 237 25.19 -20.62 32.13
CA ALA A 237 23.79 -20.57 32.56
C ALA A 237 23.71 -21.24 33.94
N ASN A 238 23.58 -20.43 34.98
CA ASN A 238 23.25 -20.89 36.32
C ASN A 238 21.79 -21.32 36.38
N VAL A 239 21.60 -22.49 36.96
CA VAL A 239 20.36 -23.25 37.14
C VAL A 239 19.41 -22.54 38.12
N ALA A 240 18.13 -22.49 37.78
CA ALA A 240 17.05 -22.29 38.76
C ALA A 240 16.05 -23.45 38.63
N THR A 241 15.85 -24.13 39.75
CA THR A 241 15.13 -25.40 39.94
C THR A 241 13.62 -25.22 40.08
N VAL A 242 12.94 -26.33 39.76
CA VAL A 242 11.56 -26.72 40.05
C VAL A 242 11.17 -26.40 41.51
N ASP A 243 10.17 -25.54 41.72
CA ASP A 243 9.27 -25.48 42.91
C ASP A 243 8.42 -24.19 42.87
N SER A 244 7.29 -24.17 42.14
CA SER A 244 6.18 -23.20 42.35
C SER A 244 4.93 -23.43 41.48
N VAL A 245 4.56 -24.68 41.17
CA VAL A 245 3.37 -24.97 40.34
C VAL A 245 2.08 -25.19 41.15
N ASN A 246 2.10 -25.06 42.48
CA ASN A 246 0.89 -25.23 43.28
C ASN A 246 0.39 -23.88 43.84
N ASN A 247 -0.84 -23.53 43.45
CA ASN A 247 -1.68 -22.39 43.86
C ASN A 247 -1.54 -21.11 43.02
N VAL A 248 -2.46 -20.90 42.07
CA VAL A 248 -3.31 -19.70 41.91
C VAL A 248 -4.49 -20.07 41.01
N GLU A 249 -5.67 -20.29 41.61
CA GLU A 249 -6.95 -19.96 40.98
C GLU A 249 -7.09 -18.42 40.95
N ASP A 250 -7.74 -17.91 39.90
CA ASP A 250 -8.15 -16.52 39.63
C ASP A 250 -7.11 -15.52 39.06
N ASP A 251 -7.48 -14.98 37.89
CA ASP A 251 -7.11 -13.71 37.27
C ASP A 251 -5.67 -13.17 37.44
N VAL A 252 -4.76 -13.52 36.51
CA VAL A 252 -3.67 -12.60 36.12
C VAL A 252 -3.30 -12.73 34.63
N ASN A 253 -3.43 -11.59 33.96
CA ASN A 253 -2.88 -11.24 32.66
C ASN A 253 -1.34 -11.21 32.74
N ILE A 254 -0.61 -12.16 32.13
CA ILE A 254 0.87 -12.12 32.06
C ILE A 254 1.39 -12.23 30.63
N GLN A 255 2.13 -11.18 30.26
CA GLN A 255 3.04 -11.03 29.13
C GLN A 255 4.00 -12.21 28.96
N MET A 256 4.07 -12.76 27.74
CA MET A 256 5.22 -13.59 27.34
C MET A 256 6.38 -12.71 26.88
N ALA A 257 7.47 -12.80 27.64
CA ALA A 257 8.77 -12.25 27.34
C ALA A 257 9.40 -12.94 26.12
N SER A 258 9.99 -12.12 25.26
CA SER A 258 10.85 -12.50 24.15
C SER A 258 12.22 -13.00 24.63
N LEU A 259 12.63 -14.18 24.18
CA LEU A 259 14.02 -14.62 24.15
C LEU A 259 14.38 -14.96 22.71
N SER A 260 15.10 -14.03 22.07
CA SER A 260 15.75 -14.19 20.77
C SER A 260 17.17 -14.70 20.97
N LEU A 261 17.54 -15.77 20.26
CA LEU A 261 18.93 -16.08 19.90
C LEU A 261 18.99 -16.13 18.36
N HIS A 262 19.87 -15.31 17.80
CA HIS A 262 20.16 -15.24 16.37
C HIS A 262 21.67 -15.38 16.16
N GLY A 263 22.04 -16.16 15.15
CA GLY A 263 23.25 -16.00 14.33
C GLY A 263 24.18 -17.21 14.30
N PRO A 264 25.06 -17.31 13.29
CA PRO A 264 24.82 -17.04 11.86
C PRO A 264 25.54 -18.05 10.91
N LEU A 265 25.14 -18.12 9.63
CA LEU A 265 25.99 -17.98 8.42
C LEU A 265 25.39 -18.58 7.13
N ASN A 266 24.95 -17.68 6.25
CA ASN A 266 25.35 -17.47 4.84
C ASN A 266 25.57 -18.62 3.83
N GLY A 267 24.82 -18.49 2.71
CA GLY A 267 25.25 -18.63 1.29
C GLY A 267 25.23 -20.04 0.70
N LEU A 268 24.73 -20.36 -0.50
CA LEU A 268 24.19 -19.70 -1.71
C LEU A 268 23.32 -20.80 -2.39
N CYS A 269 22.03 -20.65 -2.68
CA CYS A 269 21.35 -19.86 -3.71
C CYS A 269 21.63 -20.27 -5.17
N HIS A 270 20.67 -20.98 -5.79
CA HIS A 270 20.12 -20.69 -7.12
C HIS A 270 18.66 -21.24 -7.23
N GLN A 271 17.68 -20.32 -7.11
CA GLN A 271 16.31 -20.17 -7.71
C GLN A 271 15.38 -21.38 -8.06
N PRO A 272 14.03 -21.22 -8.21
CA PRO A 272 13.23 -19.97 -8.31
C PRO A 272 11.94 -19.88 -7.45
N HIS A 273 11.60 -18.67 -7.01
CA HIS A 273 10.33 -18.27 -6.39
C HIS A 273 9.48 -17.40 -7.34
N ILE A 274 8.54 -17.99 -8.09
CA ILE A 274 7.42 -17.25 -8.70
C ILE A 274 6.20 -18.19 -8.73
N ALA A 275 5.30 -18.11 -7.74
CA ALA A 275 3.91 -18.63 -7.86
C ALA A 275 3.02 -18.47 -6.60
N ARG A 276 3.54 -18.19 -5.41
CA ARG A 276 2.72 -18.25 -4.16
C ARG A 276 1.95 -16.97 -3.78
N ARG A 277 1.79 -16.01 -4.69
CA ARG A 277 1.27 -14.66 -4.33
C ARG A 277 -0.19 -14.37 -4.75
N HIS A 278 -1.00 -15.39 -5.07
CA HIS A 278 -2.35 -15.17 -5.62
C HIS A 278 -3.52 -15.84 -4.89
N GLU A 279 -3.34 -16.46 -3.71
CA GLU A 279 -4.45 -17.11 -2.98
C GLU A 279 -4.88 -16.43 -1.66
N GLU A 280 -4.26 -15.31 -1.25
CA GLU A 280 -4.67 -14.56 -0.04
C GLU A 280 -5.75 -13.48 -0.31
N GLU A 281 -6.30 -13.37 -1.51
CA GLU A 281 -7.09 -12.20 -1.93
C GLU A 281 -8.63 -12.36 -1.96
N LEU A 282 -9.23 -13.28 -1.17
CA LEU A 282 -10.69 -13.53 -1.20
C LEU A 282 -11.44 -13.47 0.16
N LEU A 283 -10.83 -12.95 1.22
CA LEU A 283 -11.58 -12.61 2.45
C LEU A 283 -12.14 -11.18 2.33
N LYS A 284 -13.47 -11.03 2.48
CA LYS A 284 -14.14 -9.71 2.58
C LYS A 284 -13.44 -8.82 3.62
N PRO A 285 -13.36 -7.50 3.38
CA PRO A 285 -12.54 -6.61 4.20
C PRO A 285 -13.25 -6.31 5.53
N GLU A 286 -13.04 -7.14 6.54
CA GLU A 286 -12.99 -6.60 7.90
C GLU A 286 -11.81 -5.64 7.95
N GLN A 287 -12.10 -4.38 8.27
CA GLN A 287 -11.13 -3.30 8.35
C GLN A 287 -10.00 -3.69 9.32
N VAL A 288 -8.90 -4.22 8.79
CA VAL A 288 -7.63 -4.31 9.51
C VAL A 288 -7.23 -2.86 9.80
N LYS A 289 -7.46 -2.42 11.05
CA LYS A 289 -7.05 -1.08 11.49
C LYS A 289 -5.57 -0.90 11.14
N PRO A 290 -5.17 0.19 10.44
CA PRO A 290 -3.77 0.42 10.13
C PRO A 290 -2.96 0.49 11.43
N SER A 291 -1.76 -0.08 11.43
CA SER A 291 -0.94 -0.08 12.65
C SER A 291 -0.66 1.36 13.10
N ALA A 292 -0.76 1.62 14.41
CA ALA A 292 -0.52 2.95 14.98
C ALA A 292 0.83 3.56 14.52
N ARG A 293 1.82 2.71 14.22
CA ARG A 293 3.13 3.09 13.67
C ARG A 293 3.05 3.75 12.28
N LYS A 294 2.16 3.30 11.39
CA LYS A 294 1.98 3.91 10.07
C LYS A 294 1.42 5.33 10.21
N TRP A 295 0.41 5.50 11.06
CA TRP A 295 -0.19 6.81 11.33
C TRP A 295 0.83 7.84 11.86
N VAL A 296 1.77 7.43 12.71
CA VAL A 296 2.86 8.32 13.15
C VAL A 296 3.68 8.83 11.96
N VAL A 297 4.06 7.95 11.02
CA VAL A 297 4.77 8.37 9.80
C VAL A 297 3.92 9.34 8.96
N ILE A 298 2.63 9.04 8.79
CA ILE A 298 1.69 9.89 8.04
C ILE A 298 1.57 11.28 8.67
N VAL A 299 1.49 11.39 9.99
CA VAL A 299 1.43 12.68 10.70
C VAL A 299 2.73 13.47 10.52
N ILE A 300 3.90 12.82 10.58
CA ILE A 300 5.20 13.47 10.38
C ILE A 300 5.35 14.00 8.95
N ILE A 301 5.05 13.18 7.93
CA ILE A 301 5.12 13.66 6.54
C ILE A 301 4.02 14.69 6.26
N GLY A 302 2.86 14.58 6.90
CA GLY A 302 1.77 15.56 6.84
C GLY A 302 2.22 16.93 7.36
N SER A 303 2.88 16.98 8.51
CA SER A 303 3.42 18.23 9.05
C SER A 303 4.51 18.82 8.16
N ALA A 304 5.34 17.99 7.51
CA ALA A 304 6.26 18.44 6.47
C ALA A 304 5.53 18.97 5.23
N GLY A 305 4.45 18.31 4.81
CA GLY A 305 3.60 18.70 3.68
C GLY A 305 2.88 20.03 3.87
N LEU A 306 2.61 20.45 5.12
CA LEU A 306 2.01 21.75 5.45
C LEU A 306 2.77 22.91 4.79
N PHE A 307 4.12 22.85 4.77
CA PHE A 307 4.97 23.93 4.28
C PHE A 307 4.79 24.20 2.78
N SER A 308 4.38 23.21 1.99
CA SER A 308 4.12 23.43 0.55
C SER A 308 2.99 24.45 0.32
N GLY A 309 1.89 24.31 1.08
CA GLY A 309 0.77 25.27 1.04
C GLY A 309 1.01 26.50 1.91
N LEU A 310 1.60 26.33 3.09
CA LEU A 310 1.77 27.42 4.07
C LEU A 310 2.66 28.53 3.50
N SER A 311 3.84 28.18 2.97
CA SER A 311 4.86 29.16 2.53
C SER A 311 4.42 30.00 1.34
N SER A 312 3.60 29.43 0.46
CA SER A 312 3.04 30.15 -0.67
C SER A 312 1.93 31.10 -0.23
N ASN A 313 1.03 30.63 0.65
CA ASN A 313 -0.18 31.37 1.00
C ASN A 313 -0.04 32.38 2.15
N ILE A 314 0.86 32.13 3.11
CA ILE A 314 1.15 33.06 4.22
C ILE A 314 1.69 34.42 3.73
N TYR A 315 2.16 34.47 2.49
CA TYR A 315 2.75 35.65 1.89
C TYR A 315 1.70 36.64 1.35
N PHE A 316 0.53 36.17 0.88
CA PHE A 316 -0.43 37.01 0.12
C PHE A 316 -0.91 38.26 0.85
N PRO A 317 -1.23 38.24 2.15
CA PRO A 317 -1.72 39.44 2.84
C PRO A 317 -0.61 40.46 3.14
N SER A 318 0.64 40.14 2.85
CA SER A 318 1.80 41.01 3.10
C SER A 318 2.36 41.68 1.84
N LEU A 319 1.76 41.46 0.66
CA LEU A 319 2.29 42.00 -0.60
C LEU A 319 2.44 43.52 -0.60
N GLU A 320 1.44 44.23 -0.06
CA GLU A 320 1.51 45.68 0.06
C GLU A 320 2.54 46.13 1.10
N ALA A 321 2.55 45.53 2.30
CA ALA A 321 3.57 45.82 3.31
C ALA A 321 5.01 45.66 2.77
N ILE A 322 5.24 44.67 1.91
CA ILE A 322 6.53 44.45 1.26
C ILE A 322 6.83 45.52 0.22
N SER A 323 5.83 45.86 -0.60
CA SER A 323 5.92 46.94 -1.60
C SER A 323 6.33 48.26 -0.95
N GLN A 324 5.73 48.57 0.20
CA GLN A 324 6.01 49.79 0.96
C GLN A 324 7.39 49.76 1.63
N ASP A 325 7.77 48.68 2.30
CA ASP A 325 9.05 48.56 3.01
C ASP A 325 10.26 48.50 2.07
N LEU A 326 10.13 47.84 0.92
CA LEU A 326 11.21 47.72 -0.07
C LEU A 326 11.18 48.81 -1.15
N HIS A 327 10.20 49.72 -1.10
CA HIS A 327 10.00 50.80 -2.07
C HIS A 327 9.93 50.32 -3.54
N VAL A 328 9.13 49.28 -3.78
CA VAL A 328 8.93 48.67 -5.10
C VAL A 328 7.44 48.58 -5.43
N SER A 329 7.07 48.52 -6.70
CA SER A 329 5.66 48.36 -7.11
C SER A 329 5.07 47.00 -6.69
N LEU A 330 3.74 46.92 -6.54
CA LEU A 330 3.02 45.65 -6.34
C LEU A 330 3.30 44.65 -7.47
N GLU A 331 3.45 45.13 -8.70
CA GLU A 331 3.84 44.31 -9.85
C GLU A 331 5.18 43.61 -9.59
N MET A 332 6.20 44.35 -9.13
CA MET A 332 7.49 43.76 -8.76
C MET A 332 7.32 42.73 -7.64
N VAL A 333 6.59 43.04 -6.57
CA VAL A 333 6.36 42.06 -5.48
C VAL A 333 5.66 40.80 -6.00
N SER A 334 4.70 40.94 -6.92
CA SER A 334 4.01 39.81 -7.56
C SER A 334 4.97 38.90 -8.35
N LEU A 335 6.04 39.45 -8.94
CA LEU A 335 7.09 38.65 -9.58
C LEU A 335 7.80 37.69 -8.60
N THR A 336 7.78 37.94 -7.30
CA THR A 336 8.29 36.99 -6.30
C THR A 336 7.37 35.77 -6.12
N ILE A 337 6.07 35.92 -6.38
CA ILE A 337 5.12 34.80 -6.45
C ILE A 337 5.40 34.01 -7.74
N THR A 338 5.63 34.71 -8.84
CA THR A 338 6.04 34.09 -10.11
C THR A 338 7.33 33.27 -9.96
N SER A 339 8.39 33.85 -9.37
CA SER A 339 9.65 33.11 -9.14
C SER A 339 9.44 31.90 -8.23
N TYR A 340 8.61 32.04 -7.19
CA TYR A 340 8.22 30.93 -6.32
C TYR A 340 7.50 29.82 -7.11
N LEU A 341 6.53 30.15 -7.96
CA LEU A 341 5.76 29.18 -8.75
C LEU A 341 6.62 28.45 -9.78
N ILE A 342 7.55 29.13 -10.46
CA ILE A 342 8.47 28.50 -11.41
C ILE A 342 9.28 27.41 -10.70
N ILE A 343 9.90 27.76 -9.57
CA ILE A 343 10.72 26.81 -8.83
C ILE A 343 9.85 25.73 -8.16
N GLN A 344 8.63 26.06 -7.72
CA GLN A 344 7.66 25.08 -7.20
C GLN A 344 7.28 24.04 -8.25
N GLY A 345 7.16 24.42 -9.53
CA GLY A 345 6.88 23.50 -10.62
C GLY A 345 8.05 22.56 -10.94
N ILE A 346 9.28 23.08 -10.90
CA ILE A 346 10.49 22.32 -11.26
C ILE A 346 10.98 21.42 -10.12
N SER A 347 10.93 21.90 -8.88
CA SER A 347 11.50 21.23 -7.70
C SER A 347 11.09 19.75 -7.54
N PRO A 348 9.80 19.36 -7.72
CA PRO A 348 9.37 17.97 -7.64
C PRO A 348 10.03 17.02 -8.65
N LEU A 349 10.44 17.51 -9.82
CA LEU A 349 11.18 16.72 -10.81
C LEU A 349 12.59 16.38 -10.34
N PHE A 350 13.16 17.25 -9.49
CA PHE A 350 14.48 17.06 -8.91
C PHE A 350 14.40 16.18 -7.66
N TRP A 351 13.77 16.66 -6.59
CA TRP A 351 13.75 15.94 -5.31
C TRP A 351 12.90 14.67 -5.35
N GLY A 352 11.79 14.66 -6.10
CA GLY A 352 10.96 13.46 -6.24
C GLY A 352 11.76 12.31 -6.84
N SER A 353 12.39 12.55 -8.00
CA SER A 353 13.20 11.56 -8.71
C SER A 353 14.43 11.12 -7.93
N ILE A 354 15.11 12.04 -7.22
CA ILE A 354 16.22 11.69 -6.33
C ILE A 354 15.72 10.87 -5.14
N SER A 355 14.54 11.19 -4.59
CA SER A 355 13.97 10.42 -3.48
C SER A 355 13.62 8.99 -3.90
N ASP A 356 13.29 8.75 -5.17
CA ASP A 356 13.06 7.41 -5.73
C ASP A 356 14.37 6.62 -5.93
N ALA A 357 15.52 7.29 -6.00
CA ALA A 357 16.83 6.66 -6.20
C ALA A 357 17.65 6.48 -4.91
N LEU A 358 17.60 7.48 -4.02
CA LEU A 358 18.47 7.59 -2.85
C LEU A 358 17.74 7.38 -1.51
N GLY A 359 16.41 7.24 -1.50
CA GLY A 359 15.62 7.08 -0.27
C GLY A 359 14.82 8.31 0.13
N ARG A 360 13.82 8.12 0.99
CA ARG A 360 12.86 9.17 1.35
C ARG A 360 13.40 10.08 2.45
N ARG A 361 14.00 9.52 3.49
CA ARG A 361 14.40 10.25 4.70
C ARG A 361 15.53 11.26 4.43
N PRO A 362 16.65 10.88 3.75
CA PRO A 362 17.73 11.83 3.48
C PRO A 362 17.25 13.01 2.62
N ILE A 363 16.32 12.76 1.70
CA ILE A 363 15.82 13.79 0.79
C ILE A 363 14.86 14.75 1.47
N TYR A 364 14.05 14.28 2.44
CA TYR A 364 13.33 15.19 3.33
C TYR A 364 14.28 16.12 4.09
N MET A 365 15.36 15.58 4.67
CA MET A 365 16.34 16.39 5.40
C MET A 365 17.04 17.42 4.51
N ALA A 366 17.48 17.01 3.30
CA ALA A 366 18.15 17.90 2.35
C ALA A 366 17.21 19.01 1.84
N SER A 367 15.96 18.66 1.50
CA SER A 367 14.94 19.62 1.05
C SER A 367 14.65 20.65 2.14
N PHE A 368 14.47 20.22 3.39
CA PHE A 368 14.23 21.13 4.52
C PHE A 368 15.45 21.96 4.90
N ALA A 369 16.67 21.46 4.71
CA ALA A 369 17.88 22.27 4.89
C ALA A 369 17.89 23.46 3.91
N VAL A 370 17.56 23.23 2.63
CA VAL A 370 17.39 24.30 1.64
C VAL A 370 16.29 25.27 2.06
N TYR A 371 15.16 24.74 2.57
CA TYR A 371 14.05 25.57 3.06
C TYR A 371 14.46 26.45 4.25
N ILE A 372 15.19 25.91 5.22
CA ILE A 372 15.68 26.65 6.40
C ILE A 372 16.64 27.75 5.99
N ILE A 373 17.62 27.43 5.13
CA ILE A 373 18.57 28.42 4.58
C ILE A 373 17.80 29.54 3.85
N ALA A 374 16.77 29.16 3.09
CA ALA A 374 15.94 30.14 2.39
C ALA A 374 15.22 31.09 3.36
N ASN A 375 14.62 30.57 4.43
CA ASN A 375 13.90 31.38 5.43
C ASN A 375 14.84 32.25 6.26
N ILE A 376 16.06 31.79 6.53
CA ILE A 376 17.12 32.62 7.14
C ILE A 376 17.35 33.83 6.23
N GLY A 377 17.66 33.65 4.95
CA GLY A 377 17.87 34.76 4.02
C GLY A 377 16.66 35.68 3.85
N LEU A 378 15.44 35.13 3.84
CA LEU A 378 14.21 35.92 3.76
C LEU A 378 13.95 36.75 5.02
N SER A 379 14.34 36.25 6.20
CA SER A 379 14.11 36.97 7.47
C SER A 379 14.84 38.30 7.55
N PHE A 380 15.93 38.48 6.80
CA PHE A 380 16.70 39.73 6.72
C PHE A 380 16.76 40.32 5.31
N SER A 381 15.82 39.99 4.41
CA SER A 381 15.85 40.44 3.02
C SER A 381 15.92 41.99 2.92
N PRO A 382 17.06 42.57 2.49
CA PRO A 382 17.28 44.02 2.53
C PRO A 382 16.79 44.72 1.26
N ASN A 383 16.58 43.97 0.18
CA ASN A 383 16.13 44.48 -1.10
C ASN A 383 15.31 43.42 -1.86
N PHE A 384 14.68 43.88 -2.93
CA PHE A 384 13.82 43.07 -3.78
C PHE A 384 14.52 41.87 -4.43
N GLY A 385 15.78 42.01 -4.85
CA GLY A 385 16.52 40.93 -5.50
C GLY A 385 16.75 39.75 -4.56
N VAL A 386 17.16 40.02 -3.32
CA VAL A 386 17.32 38.97 -2.29
C VAL A 386 15.98 38.30 -2.01
N LEU A 387 14.91 39.08 -1.86
CA LEU A 387 13.57 38.54 -1.66
C LEU A 387 13.17 37.59 -2.80
N MET A 388 13.34 38.00 -4.06
CA MET A 388 12.96 37.19 -5.23
C MET A 388 13.74 35.87 -5.30
N VAL A 389 15.07 35.92 -5.14
CA VAL A 389 15.93 34.73 -5.22
C VAL A 389 15.61 33.75 -4.09
N PHE A 390 15.53 34.25 -2.86
CA PHE A 390 15.29 33.39 -1.71
C PHE A 390 13.84 32.88 -1.65
N ARG A 391 12.87 33.58 -2.25
CA ARG A 391 11.51 33.04 -2.47
C ARG A 391 11.55 31.83 -3.40
N GLY A 392 12.29 31.91 -4.50
CA GLY A 392 12.55 30.75 -5.36
C GLY A 392 13.20 29.60 -4.59
N LEU A 393 14.26 29.88 -3.83
CA LEU A 393 14.95 28.86 -3.02
C LEU A 393 14.05 28.23 -1.94
N GLN A 394 13.16 29.02 -1.34
CA GLN A 394 12.17 28.57 -0.37
C GLN A 394 11.16 27.61 -1.02
N ALA A 395 10.73 27.87 -2.26
CA ALA A 395 9.91 26.93 -3.03
C ALA A 395 10.68 25.63 -3.29
N ALA A 396 11.96 25.70 -3.64
CA ALA A 396 12.79 24.53 -3.91
C ALA A 396 12.81 23.54 -2.74
N GLY A 397 12.88 24.04 -1.50
CA GLY A 397 12.93 23.21 -0.30
C GLY A 397 11.58 22.71 0.23
N SER A 398 10.45 23.30 -0.19
CA SER A 398 9.11 22.93 0.35
C SER A 398 8.20 22.23 -0.66
N ALA A 399 8.28 22.56 -1.95
CA ALA A 399 7.36 22.08 -2.99
C ALA A 399 7.33 20.55 -3.11
N SER A 400 8.49 19.92 -2.96
CA SER A 400 8.67 18.49 -3.20
C SER A 400 8.14 17.59 -2.10
N THR A 401 7.83 18.14 -0.92
CA THR A 401 7.26 17.40 0.20
C THR A 401 5.97 16.67 -0.18
N VAL A 402 5.18 17.22 -1.12
CA VAL A 402 3.97 16.59 -1.65
C VAL A 402 4.28 15.33 -2.46
N SER A 403 5.26 15.41 -3.36
CA SER A 403 5.65 14.28 -4.20
C SER A 403 6.32 13.18 -3.37
N ILE A 404 7.26 13.55 -2.49
CA ILE A 404 7.95 12.62 -1.61
C ILE A 404 6.96 11.99 -0.61
N GLY A 405 6.03 12.77 -0.05
CA GLY A 405 4.98 12.30 0.86
C GLY A 405 4.06 11.26 0.22
N ASN A 406 3.61 11.50 -1.02
CA ASN A 406 2.87 10.51 -1.79
C ASN A 406 3.70 9.23 -2.02
N GLY A 407 5.00 9.35 -2.29
CA GLY A 407 5.92 8.22 -2.37
C GLY A 407 6.00 7.42 -1.07
N VAL A 408 6.16 8.08 0.08
CA VAL A 408 6.16 7.44 1.40
C VAL A 408 4.86 6.68 1.65
N ILE A 409 3.70 7.28 1.35
CA ILE A 409 2.40 6.62 1.51
C ILE A 409 2.37 5.34 0.66
N GLN A 410 2.80 5.41 -0.60
CA GLN A 410 2.85 4.25 -1.49
C GLN A 410 3.78 3.15 -1.00
N ASP A 411 4.91 3.51 -0.38
CA ASP A 411 5.91 2.58 0.13
C ASP A 411 5.37 1.78 1.34
N ILE A 412 4.72 2.46 2.29
CA ILE A 412 4.30 1.87 3.59
C ILE A 412 2.90 1.25 3.60
N SER A 413 2.05 1.56 2.61
CA SER A 413 0.65 1.12 2.62
C SER A 413 0.28 0.29 1.39
N PRO A 414 -0.49 -0.80 1.55
CA PRO A 414 -1.11 -1.53 0.45
C PRO A 414 -2.28 -0.73 -0.18
N PRO A 415 -2.67 -1.04 -1.43
CA PRO A 415 -3.74 -0.34 -2.14
C PRO A 415 -5.07 -0.19 -1.38
N SER A 416 -5.40 -1.14 -0.50
CA SER A 416 -6.66 -1.18 0.25
C SER A 416 -6.81 -0.06 1.30
N GLU A 417 -5.72 0.41 1.93
CA GLU A 417 -5.75 1.46 2.97
C GLU A 417 -5.14 2.80 2.49
N ARG A 418 -4.49 2.82 1.31
CA ARG A 418 -3.86 4.02 0.72
C ARG A 418 -4.77 5.24 0.65
N GLY A 419 -6.03 5.01 0.29
CA GLY A 419 -7.01 6.09 0.09
C GLY A 419 -7.19 6.95 1.34
N GLU A 420 -7.22 6.32 2.52
CA GLU A 420 -7.40 7.01 3.81
C GLU A 420 -6.18 7.89 4.15
N PHE A 421 -4.97 7.33 4.01
CA PHE A 421 -3.74 8.09 4.25
C PHE A 421 -3.56 9.25 3.28
N ILE A 422 -3.86 9.03 1.99
CA ILE A 422 -3.85 10.10 1.00
C ILE A 422 -4.87 11.16 1.40
N ALA A 423 -6.11 10.79 1.72
CA ALA A 423 -7.14 11.76 2.09
C ALA A 423 -6.74 12.61 3.31
N PHE A 424 -6.19 12.00 4.36
CA PHE A 424 -5.72 12.73 5.54
C PHE A 424 -4.53 13.65 5.21
N TYR A 425 -3.54 13.14 4.46
CA TYR A 425 -2.39 13.92 4.02
C TYR A 425 -2.82 15.15 3.18
N GLN A 426 -3.78 14.95 2.27
CA GLN A 426 -4.37 16.01 1.46
C GLN A 426 -5.11 17.04 2.32
N ALA A 427 -5.89 16.59 3.31
CA ALA A 427 -6.64 17.46 4.22
C ALA A 427 -5.71 18.38 5.03
N ILE A 428 -4.62 17.85 5.58
CA ILE A 428 -3.60 18.64 6.28
C ILE A 428 -3.03 19.72 5.35
N ARG A 429 -2.65 19.37 4.13
CA ARG A 429 -2.10 20.36 3.20
C ARG A 429 -3.12 21.42 2.81
N ASN A 430 -4.38 21.05 2.56
CA ASN A 430 -5.40 22.04 2.19
C ASN A 430 -5.75 22.96 3.38
N PHE A 431 -5.64 22.46 4.62
CA PHE A 431 -5.77 23.29 5.81
C PHE A 431 -4.73 24.43 5.86
N SER A 432 -3.49 24.21 5.40
CA SER A 432 -2.48 25.28 5.39
C SER A 432 -2.78 26.41 4.40
N ILE A 433 -3.55 26.15 3.34
CA ILE A 433 -4.01 27.17 2.39
C ILE A 433 -4.98 28.15 3.08
N ALA A 434 -5.84 27.65 3.96
CA ALA A 434 -6.79 28.49 4.70
C ALA A 434 -6.12 29.28 5.84
N VAL A 435 -5.26 28.62 6.61
CA VAL A 435 -4.64 29.24 7.81
C VAL A 435 -3.48 30.16 7.45
N GLY A 436 -2.75 29.87 6.37
CA GLY A 436 -1.56 30.61 5.98
C GLY A 436 -1.81 32.12 5.87
N PRO A 437 -2.75 32.58 5.03
CA PRO A 437 -3.04 34.01 4.90
C PRO A 437 -3.41 34.67 6.23
N VAL A 438 -4.20 34.02 7.08
CA VAL A 438 -4.56 34.59 8.40
C VAL A 438 -3.33 34.82 9.27
N LEU A 439 -2.43 33.83 9.36
CA LEU A 439 -1.17 33.99 10.09
C LEU A 439 -0.27 35.07 9.46
N GLY A 440 -0.22 35.11 8.13
CA GLY A 440 0.54 36.09 7.37
C GLY A 440 0.08 37.52 7.61
N GLY A 441 -1.23 37.75 7.54
CA GLY A 441 -1.86 39.03 7.82
C GLY A 441 -1.66 39.45 9.27
N LEU A 442 -1.82 38.53 10.23
CA LEU A 442 -1.56 38.80 11.64
C LEU A 442 -0.11 39.25 11.88
N LEU A 443 0.85 38.49 11.36
CA LEU A 443 2.27 38.77 11.52
C LEU A 443 2.69 40.06 10.82
N ALA A 444 2.26 40.26 9.56
CA ALA A 444 2.57 41.47 8.82
C ALA A 444 2.00 42.73 9.49
N ASN A 445 0.77 42.63 10.03
CA ASN A 445 0.10 43.76 10.66
C ASN A 445 0.78 44.22 11.97
N PHE A 446 1.30 43.29 12.78
CA PHE A 446 1.81 43.62 14.12
C PHE A 446 3.33 43.56 14.25
N LEU A 447 4.02 42.71 13.48
CA LEU A 447 5.45 42.43 13.61
C LEU A 447 6.22 42.68 12.30
N GLY A 448 5.54 43.15 11.25
CA GLY A 448 6.10 43.36 9.91
C GLY A 448 6.28 42.06 9.12
N PHE A 449 6.40 42.16 7.79
CA PHE A 449 6.37 40.98 6.92
C PHE A 449 7.55 40.03 7.13
N ARG A 450 8.72 40.51 7.57
CA ARG A 450 9.90 39.68 7.82
C ARG A 450 9.65 38.61 8.89
N SER A 451 8.77 38.89 9.84
CA SER A 451 8.37 37.95 10.91
C SER A 451 7.68 36.68 10.38
N ILE A 452 7.08 36.75 9.18
CA ILE A 452 6.52 35.58 8.47
C ILE A 452 7.62 34.52 8.26
N PHE A 453 8.79 34.95 7.78
CA PHE A 453 9.90 34.06 7.50
C PHE A 453 10.57 33.53 8.77
N VAL A 454 10.57 34.32 9.84
CA VAL A 454 11.01 33.87 11.18
C VAL A 454 10.08 32.78 11.72
N LEU A 455 8.76 32.95 11.60
CA LEU A 455 7.80 31.89 12.00
C LEU A 455 8.05 30.61 11.20
N LEU A 456 8.17 30.73 9.87
CA LEU A 456 8.43 29.58 8.99
C LEU A 456 9.77 28.90 9.31
N LEU A 457 10.80 29.65 9.68
CA LEU A 457 12.09 29.14 10.13
C LEU A 457 11.95 28.31 11.42
N ILE A 458 11.24 28.84 12.43
CA ILE A 458 11.03 28.15 13.72
C ILE A 458 10.26 26.85 13.49
N LEU A 459 9.12 26.92 12.78
CA LEU A 459 8.27 25.75 12.54
C LEU A 459 9.02 24.69 11.72
N SER A 460 9.76 25.09 10.68
CA SER A 460 10.49 24.13 9.84
C SER A 460 11.67 23.51 10.57
N SER A 461 12.31 24.21 11.50
CA SER A 461 13.35 23.66 12.38
C SER A 461 12.80 22.61 13.34
N ILE A 462 11.59 22.85 13.89
CA ILE A 462 10.88 21.87 14.73
C ILE A 462 10.54 20.62 13.91
N VAL A 463 9.94 20.78 12.74
CA VAL A 463 9.57 19.64 11.88
C VAL A 463 10.80 18.88 11.38
N THR A 464 11.90 19.58 11.05
CA THR A 464 13.16 18.94 10.68
C THR A 464 13.73 18.12 11.84
N THR A 465 13.67 18.65 13.06
CA THR A 465 14.04 17.89 14.27
C THR A 465 13.20 16.64 14.42
N VAL A 466 11.88 16.72 14.24
CA VAL A 466 10.97 15.57 14.28
C VAL A 466 11.33 14.54 13.19
N ILE A 467 11.64 14.98 11.97
CA ILE A 467 12.06 14.11 10.87
C ILE A 467 13.37 13.38 11.23
N VAL A 468 14.37 14.12 11.74
CA VAL A 468 15.67 13.55 12.11
C VAL A 468 15.51 12.53 13.25
N VAL A 469 14.68 12.84 14.24
CA VAL A 469 14.53 11.98 15.41
C VAL A 469 13.66 10.75 15.11
N PHE A 470 12.53 10.93 14.42
CA PHE A 470 11.47 9.91 14.37
C PHE A 470 11.19 9.32 13.00
N LEU A 471 11.41 10.03 11.88
CA LEU A 471 11.04 9.53 10.55
C LEU A 471 11.97 8.36 10.16
N PRO A 472 11.45 7.13 9.99
CA PRO A 472 12.25 6.02 9.49
C PRO A 472 12.45 6.12 7.98
N GLU A 473 13.48 5.44 7.45
CA GLU A 473 13.52 5.18 6.01
C GLU A 473 12.38 4.23 5.62
N THR A 474 11.68 4.58 4.54
CA THR A 474 10.46 3.88 4.10
C THR A 474 10.62 3.21 2.75
N MET A 475 11.63 3.60 1.97
CA MET A 475 11.92 2.97 0.69
C MET A 475 12.27 1.48 0.87
N ARG A 476 11.55 0.61 0.17
CA ARG A 476 11.68 -0.86 0.34
C ARG A 476 13.04 -1.42 -0.06
N SER A 477 13.67 -0.88 -1.10
CA SER A 477 15.02 -1.30 -1.53
C SER A 477 16.10 -1.00 -0.49
N ILE A 478 15.85 -0.06 0.43
CA ILE A 478 16.79 0.33 1.47
C ILE A 478 16.41 -0.29 2.82
N ALA A 479 15.13 -0.19 3.21
CA ALA A 479 14.67 -0.59 4.53
C ALA A 479 14.13 -2.04 4.60
N GLY A 480 13.87 -2.71 3.47
CA GLY A 480 13.36 -4.09 3.46
C GLY A 480 12.01 -4.25 4.19
N ASN A 481 11.11 -3.26 4.13
CA ASN A 481 9.90 -3.19 4.98
C ASN A 481 10.19 -3.09 6.49
N GLY A 482 11.37 -2.62 6.87
CA GLY A 482 11.82 -2.48 8.26
C GLY A 482 12.55 -3.70 8.82
N SER A 483 12.81 -4.73 7.99
CA SER A 483 13.60 -5.91 8.38
C SER A 483 15.11 -5.67 8.32
N LEU A 484 15.58 -4.69 7.54
CA LEU A 484 17.01 -4.43 7.38
C LEU A 484 17.55 -3.46 8.44
N ARG A 485 18.77 -3.75 8.92
CA ARG A 485 19.51 -2.86 9.81
C ARG A 485 20.01 -1.65 9.02
N LEU A 486 19.58 -0.48 9.44
CA LEU A 486 19.91 0.79 8.78
C LEU A 486 21.11 1.45 9.48
N GLY A 487 21.96 2.11 8.70
CA GLY A 487 23.10 2.89 9.20
C GLY A 487 23.07 4.35 8.74
N GLY A 488 23.75 5.22 9.48
CA GLY A 488 23.96 6.62 9.12
C GLY A 488 22.67 7.40 8.90
N VAL A 489 22.56 8.12 7.77
CA VAL A 489 21.42 8.99 7.43
C VAL A 489 20.12 8.21 7.15
N TYR A 490 20.13 6.88 7.14
CA TYR A 490 18.91 6.07 6.98
C TYR A 490 18.32 5.65 8.33
N LYS A 491 19.11 5.70 9.41
CA LYS A 491 18.68 5.31 10.75
C LYS A 491 18.13 6.55 11.50
N PRO A 492 16.86 6.54 11.96
CA PRO A 492 16.33 7.63 12.78
C PRO A 492 17.05 7.72 14.13
N LEU A 493 17.25 8.94 14.66
CA LEU A 493 18.08 9.15 15.85
C LEU A 493 17.53 8.41 17.08
N ILE A 494 16.21 8.29 17.22
CA ILE A 494 15.59 7.58 18.34
C ILE A 494 16.04 6.11 18.43
N ARG A 495 16.39 5.47 17.30
CA ARG A 495 16.88 4.08 17.25
C ARG A 495 18.37 3.94 17.62
N TYR A 496 19.08 5.03 17.85
CA TYR A 496 20.37 4.99 18.52
C TYR A 496 20.21 4.98 20.05
N LEU A 497 19.09 5.49 20.56
CA LEU A 497 18.79 5.57 21.99
C LEU A 497 17.95 4.38 22.49
N THR A 498 17.21 3.72 21.60
CA THR A 498 16.44 2.51 21.90
C THR A 498 17.18 1.26 21.42
N LYS A 499 17.19 0.20 22.25
CA LYS A 499 17.79 -1.10 21.90
C LYS A 499 17.12 -1.61 20.63
N GLU A 500 17.91 -2.01 19.63
CA GLU A 500 17.37 -2.57 18.39
C GLU A 500 16.54 -3.82 18.72
N ALA A 501 15.32 -3.88 18.20
CA ALA A 501 14.48 -5.05 18.33
C ALA A 501 15.20 -6.24 17.68
N GLY A 502 15.35 -7.35 18.40
CA GLY A 502 15.94 -8.57 17.85
C GLY A 502 15.19 -8.99 16.58
N GLY A 503 15.93 -9.30 15.50
CA GLY A 503 15.36 -9.72 14.22
C GLY A 503 15.52 -8.74 13.04
N THR A 504 16.33 -7.67 13.16
CA THR A 504 16.77 -6.92 11.98
C THR A 504 18.03 -7.53 11.39
N GLU A 505 17.97 -7.91 10.12
CA GLU A 505 19.07 -8.54 9.38
C GLU A 505 20.06 -7.47 8.87
N ASP A 506 21.35 -7.79 8.86
CA ASP A 506 22.32 -6.96 8.17
C ASP A 506 22.11 -7.11 6.65
N PRO A 507 22.21 -6.02 5.85
CA PRO A 507 22.06 -6.12 4.41
C PRO A 507 23.07 -7.13 3.82
N GLU A 508 22.61 -8.09 3.00
CA GLU A 508 23.47 -9.10 2.34
C GLU A 508 24.45 -8.52 1.30
N GLY A 509 24.60 -7.18 1.24
CA GLY A 509 25.51 -6.45 0.36
C GLY A 509 25.38 -4.92 0.52
N PRO A 510 26.16 -4.13 -0.23
CA PRO A 510 25.97 -2.68 -0.25
C PRO A 510 24.55 -2.35 -0.72
N LEU A 511 23.86 -1.47 0.01
CA LEU A 511 22.50 -1.02 -0.30
C LEU A 511 22.37 -0.71 -1.79
N THR A 512 21.44 -1.38 -2.47
CA THR A 512 21.21 -1.21 -3.91
C THR A 512 20.60 0.17 -4.15
N ARG A 513 21.46 1.14 -4.46
CA ARG A 513 21.05 2.49 -4.87
C ARG A 513 20.97 2.53 -6.38
N ASN A 514 19.87 3.07 -6.89
CA ASN A 514 19.81 3.40 -8.30
C ASN A 514 20.78 4.54 -8.57
N LYS A 515 21.58 4.41 -9.64
CA LYS A 515 22.46 5.49 -10.06
C LYS A 515 21.58 6.66 -10.51
N VAL A 516 21.77 7.83 -9.89
CA VAL A 516 21.16 9.07 -10.36
C VAL A 516 21.87 9.47 -11.64
N THR A 517 21.15 9.46 -12.75
CA THR A 517 21.66 9.85 -14.08
C THR A 517 20.81 10.98 -14.63
N LEU A 518 21.24 11.61 -15.73
CA LEU A 518 20.42 12.62 -16.41
C LEU A 518 19.05 12.04 -16.81
N ALA A 519 18.99 10.75 -17.17
CA ALA A 519 17.76 10.05 -17.52
C ALA A 519 16.73 10.05 -16.38
N THR A 520 17.18 10.01 -15.11
CA THR A 520 16.32 10.06 -13.92
C THR A 520 15.45 11.33 -13.88
N PHE A 521 15.95 12.46 -14.40
CA PHE A 521 15.22 13.73 -14.42
C PHE A 521 14.42 13.94 -15.71
N VAL A 522 14.82 13.30 -16.81
CA VAL A 522 14.17 13.44 -18.13
C VAL A 522 13.03 12.44 -18.32
N GLU A 523 13.08 11.28 -17.66
CA GLU A 523 12.05 10.24 -17.82
C GLU A 523 10.62 10.72 -17.47
N PRO A 524 10.39 11.47 -16.37
CA PRO A 524 9.07 12.04 -16.10
C PRO A 524 8.57 12.94 -17.25
N LEU A 525 9.46 13.72 -17.87
CA LEU A 525 9.10 14.64 -18.96
C LEU A 525 8.60 13.90 -20.21
N ARG A 526 8.98 12.63 -20.41
CA ARG A 526 8.44 11.81 -21.52
C ARG A 526 6.93 11.60 -21.41
N LEU A 527 6.33 11.73 -20.21
CA LEU A 527 4.89 11.66 -20.03
C LEU A 527 4.16 12.84 -20.70
N LEU A 528 4.83 13.98 -20.92
CA LEU A 528 4.27 15.13 -21.64
C LEU A 528 4.13 14.90 -23.15
N VAL A 529 4.80 13.89 -23.69
CA VAL A 529 4.66 13.50 -25.11
C VAL A 529 3.35 12.75 -25.36
N GLN A 530 2.76 12.19 -24.31
CA GLN A 530 1.56 11.37 -24.40
C GLN A 530 0.32 12.28 -24.47
N ARG A 531 -0.45 12.16 -25.55
CA ARG A 531 -1.54 13.10 -25.88
C ARG A 531 -2.65 13.13 -24.83
N ASP A 532 -3.02 11.98 -24.30
CA ASP A 532 -4.03 11.81 -23.24
C ASP A 532 -3.61 12.52 -21.94
N ILE A 533 -2.33 12.39 -21.56
CA ILE A 533 -1.77 13.07 -20.39
C ILE A 533 -1.67 14.58 -20.63
N LEU A 534 -1.07 15.00 -21.75
CA LEU A 534 -0.79 16.41 -22.02
C LEU A 534 -2.07 17.26 -22.08
N ILE A 535 -3.09 16.79 -22.78
CA ILE A 535 -4.36 17.52 -22.94
C ILE A 535 -5.05 17.68 -21.58
N ASN A 536 -5.04 16.64 -20.75
CA ASN A 536 -5.53 16.72 -19.37
C ASN A 536 -4.75 17.76 -18.57
N LEU A 537 -3.42 17.69 -18.60
CA LEU A 537 -2.54 18.59 -17.84
C LEU A 537 -2.71 20.06 -18.26
N ILE A 538 -2.83 20.35 -19.55
CA ILE A 538 -3.07 21.71 -20.06
C ILE A 538 -4.40 22.23 -19.54
N PHE A 539 -5.48 21.46 -19.67
CA PHE A 539 -6.81 21.86 -19.22
C PHE A 539 -6.85 22.15 -17.71
N GLY A 540 -6.37 21.20 -16.89
CA GLY A 540 -6.30 21.38 -15.44
C GLY A 540 -5.35 22.52 -15.03
N GLY A 541 -4.26 22.69 -15.78
CA GLY A 541 -3.28 23.75 -15.59
C GLY A 541 -3.88 25.15 -15.81
N VAL A 542 -4.69 25.34 -16.87
CA VAL A 542 -5.35 26.63 -17.13
C VAL A 542 -6.36 26.98 -16.04
N VAL A 543 -7.18 26.03 -15.59
CA VAL A 543 -8.13 26.26 -14.48
C VAL A 543 -7.39 26.68 -13.20
N TYR A 544 -6.27 26.01 -12.89
CA TYR A 544 -5.42 26.42 -11.79
C TYR A 544 -4.82 27.81 -11.99
N THR A 545 -4.33 28.13 -13.20
CA THR A 545 -3.76 29.45 -13.51
C THR A 545 -4.77 30.55 -13.22
N VAL A 546 -6.01 30.39 -13.68
CA VAL A 546 -7.08 31.37 -13.42
C VAL A 546 -7.35 31.53 -11.93
N TRP A 547 -7.44 30.43 -11.17
CA TRP A 547 -7.57 30.49 -9.71
C TRP A 547 -6.36 31.16 -9.02
N SER A 548 -5.14 30.88 -9.50
CA SER A 548 -3.91 31.48 -8.99
C SER A 548 -3.87 32.99 -9.27
N MET A 549 -4.33 33.43 -10.44
CA MET A 549 -4.46 34.85 -10.79
C MET A 549 -5.49 35.56 -9.91
N VAL A 550 -6.66 34.96 -9.67
CA VAL A 550 -7.66 35.49 -8.72
C VAL A 550 -7.06 35.61 -7.31
N THR A 551 -6.39 34.57 -6.84
CA THR A 551 -5.80 34.52 -5.50
C THR A 551 -4.69 35.58 -5.34
N SER A 552 -3.80 35.72 -6.33
CA SER A 552 -2.70 36.69 -6.30
C SER A 552 -3.17 38.14 -6.31
N SER A 553 -4.18 38.46 -7.11
CA SER A 553 -4.70 39.83 -7.25
C SER A 553 -5.68 40.24 -6.15
N THR A 554 -6.14 39.30 -5.33
CA THR A 554 -7.11 39.56 -4.24
C THR A 554 -6.61 40.65 -3.29
N THR A 555 -5.35 40.60 -2.86
CA THR A 555 -4.77 41.59 -1.93
C THR A 555 -4.83 43.01 -2.50
N GLY A 556 -4.37 43.21 -3.74
CA GLY A 556 -4.38 44.52 -4.38
C GLY A 556 -5.80 45.04 -4.60
N LEU A 557 -6.71 44.19 -5.08
CA LEU A 557 -8.10 44.56 -5.31
C LEU A 557 -8.83 44.91 -4.01
N PHE A 558 -8.72 44.07 -2.97
CA PHE A 558 -9.50 44.27 -1.74
C PHE A 558 -8.98 45.46 -0.94
N LYS A 559 -7.67 45.70 -0.94
CA LYS A 559 -7.10 46.88 -0.30
C LYS A 559 -7.51 48.16 -1.02
N LYS A 560 -7.51 48.16 -2.34
CA LYS A 560 -7.95 49.30 -3.18
C LYS A 560 -9.44 49.61 -3.01
N HIS A 561 -10.29 48.59 -2.99
CA HIS A 561 -11.75 48.78 -3.03
C HIS A 561 -12.42 48.83 -1.65
N PHE A 562 -11.85 48.17 -0.63
CA PHE A 562 -12.45 48.05 0.71
C PHE A 562 -11.55 48.58 1.85
N HIS A 563 -10.34 49.08 1.53
CA HIS A 563 -9.41 49.70 2.50
C HIS A 563 -9.08 48.84 3.72
N LEU A 564 -8.90 47.53 3.49
CA LEU A 564 -8.65 46.55 4.55
C LEU A 564 -7.22 46.62 5.11
N SER A 565 -7.08 46.32 6.40
CA SER A 565 -5.77 46.06 7.04
C SER A 565 -5.21 44.69 6.61
N GLU A 566 -3.91 44.44 6.85
CA GLU A 566 -3.29 43.17 6.45
C GLU A 566 -3.94 41.95 7.14
N LEU A 567 -4.38 42.12 8.41
CA LEU A 567 -5.14 41.08 9.10
C LEU A 567 -6.51 40.83 8.46
N GLN A 568 -7.23 41.89 8.10
CA GLN A 568 -8.53 41.77 7.44
C GLN A 568 -8.40 41.14 6.05
N ILE A 569 -7.34 41.48 5.30
CA ILE A 569 -7.00 40.80 4.04
C ILE A 569 -6.72 39.32 4.30
N GLY A 570 -5.94 38.99 5.33
CA GLY A 570 -5.70 37.60 5.75
C GLY A 570 -6.99 36.83 6.02
N LEU A 571 -7.95 37.45 6.71
CA LEU A 571 -9.29 36.87 6.94
C LEU A 571 -10.10 36.74 5.64
N ALA A 572 -9.94 37.66 4.69
CA ALA A 572 -10.61 37.62 3.38
C ALA A 572 -10.17 36.43 2.51
N PHE A 573 -9.03 35.79 2.81
CA PHE A 573 -8.63 34.55 2.13
C PHE A 573 -9.25 33.27 2.73
N LEU A 574 -9.94 33.34 3.88
CA LEU A 574 -10.59 32.17 4.48
C LEU A 574 -11.58 31.49 3.53
N PRO A 575 -12.48 32.21 2.82
CA PRO A 575 -13.39 31.59 1.84
C PRO A 575 -12.64 30.88 0.72
N ASN A 576 -11.51 31.42 0.23
CA ASN A 576 -10.67 30.71 -0.75
C ASN A 576 -10.14 29.40 -0.17
N GLY A 577 -9.52 29.46 1.02
CA GLY A 577 -8.97 28.30 1.70
C GLY A 577 -10.01 27.22 1.98
N PHE A 578 -11.17 27.58 2.55
CA PHE A 578 -12.28 26.64 2.77
C PHE A 578 -12.83 26.08 1.47
N GLY A 579 -12.92 26.90 0.41
CA GLY A 579 -13.27 26.45 -0.92
C GLY A 579 -12.36 25.32 -1.39
N THR A 580 -11.03 25.47 -1.24
CA THR A 580 -10.07 24.41 -1.63
C THR A 580 -10.31 23.08 -0.92
N ILE A 581 -10.62 23.12 0.37
CA ILE A 581 -10.90 21.94 1.21
C ILE A 581 -12.22 21.29 0.78
N VAL A 582 -13.29 22.07 0.71
CA VAL A 582 -14.63 21.58 0.36
C VAL A 582 -14.65 21.01 -1.05
N GLY A 583 -14.07 21.73 -2.01
CA GLY A 583 -14.01 21.32 -3.42
C GLY A 583 -13.30 19.99 -3.64
N SER A 584 -12.12 19.82 -3.04
CA SER A 584 -11.36 18.57 -3.15
C SER A 584 -12.04 17.40 -2.44
N ALA A 585 -12.65 17.62 -1.28
CA ALA A 585 -13.39 16.59 -0.54
C ALA A 585 -14.65 16.11 -1.29
N ILE A 586 -15.44 17.05 -1.83
CA ILE A 586 -16.63 16.72 -2.63
C ILE A 586 -16.22 15.99 -3.90
N ALA A 587 -15.22 16.50 -4.63
CA ALA A 587 -14.74 15.86 -5.86
C ALA A 587 -14.25 14.43 -5.60
N GLY A 588 -13.48 14.21 -4.52
CA GLY A 588 -13.02 12.89 -4.11
C GLY A 588 -14.18 11.90 -3.92
N LYS A 589 -15.22 12.29 -3.18
CA LYS A 589 -16.41 11.44 -2.98
C LYS A 589 -17.16 11.17 -4.27
N LEU A 590 -17.38 12.20 -5.09
CA LEU A 590 -18.12 12.08 -6.35
C LEU A 590 -17.38 11.19 -7.35
N MET A 591 -16.06 11.37 -7.52
CA MET A 591 -15.28 10.58 -8.46
C MET A 591 -15.13 9.12 -8.03
N THR A 592 -15.13 8.83 -6.72
CA THR A 592 -15.16 7.45 -6.21
C THR A 592 -16.50 6.81 -6.54
N ARG A 593 -17.62 7.51 -6.30
CA ARG A 593 -18.95 6.99 -6.64
C ARG A 593 -19.08 6.71 -8.14
N ASP A 594 -18.69 7.67 -8.97
CA ASP A 594 -18.81 7.54 -10.43
C ASP A 594 -17.93 6.41 -10.98
N TYR A 595 -16.77 6.16 -10.37
CA TYR A 595 -15.92 5.02 -10.72
C TYR A 595 -16.54 3.69 -10.35
N LEU A 596 -17.09 3.56 -9.15
CA LEU A 596 -17.72 2.31 -8.70
C LEU A 596 -18.93 1.95 -9.58
N GLU A 597 -19.74 2.94 -9.95
CA GLU A 597 -20.89 2.75 -10.86
C GLU A 597 -20.46 2.25 -12.25
N ILE A 598 -19.37 2.82 -12.80
CA ILE A 598 -18.82 2.38 -14.09
C ILE A 598 -18.11 1.03 -13.99
N GLU A 599 -17.44 0.75 -12.87
CA GLU A 599 -16.85 -0.55 -12.57
C GLU A 599 -17.90 -1.66 -12.54
N GLU A 600 -19.03 -1.44 -11.86
CA GLU A 600 -20.13 -2.39 -11.78
C GLU A 600 -20.79 -2.64 -13.16
N THR A 601 -21.02 -1.55 -13.91
CA THR A 601 -21.55 -1.63 -15.29
C THR A 601 -20.58 -2.38 -16.22
N TYR A 602 -19.27 -2.16 -16.06
CA TYR A 602 -18.27 -2.83 -16.88
C TYR A 602 -18.17 -4.33 -16.55
N LYS A 603 -18.20 -4.70 -15.26
CA LYS A 603 -18.15 -6.10 -14.82
C LYS A 603 -19.36 -6.90 -15.31
N SER A 604 -20.55 -6.32 -15.20
CA SER A 604 -21.78 -6.94 -15.69
C SER A 604 -21.77 -7.12 -17.21
N ALA A 605 -21.22 -6.16 -17.97
CA ALA A 605 -21.08 -6.29 -19.42
C ALA A 605 -20.05 -7.35 -19.87
N HIS A 606 -19.03 -7.64 -19.05
CA HIS A 606 -17.93 -8.55 -19.39
C HIS A 606 -17.95 -9.88 -18.61
N ASN A 607 -19.02 -10.16 -17.87
CA ASN A 607 -19.18 -11.36 -17.03
C ASN A 607 -18.02 -11.58 -16.03
N LEU A 608 -17.47 -10.49 -15.49
CA LEU A 608 -16.43 -10.54 -14.46
C LEU A 608 -17.05 -10.74 -13.08
N ALA A 609 -16.36 -11.45 -12.18
CA ALA A 609 -16.85 -11.72 -10.83
C ALA A 609 -16.98 -10.41 -10.01
N GLU A 610 -18.07 -10.26 -9.24
CA GLU A 610 -18.28 -9.10 -8.37
C GLU A 610 -17.14 -8.88 -7.35
N THR A 611 -16.45 -9.96 -6.96
CA THR A 611 -15.33 -9.95 -6.01
C THR A 611 -14.03 -9.40 -6.60
N GLU A 612 -13.87 -9.38 -7.92
CA GLU A 612 -12.65 -8.91 -8.57
C GLU A 612 -12.62 -7.38 -8.61
N LYS A 613 -11.65 -6.72 -7.96
CA LYS A 613 -11.53 -5.25 -8.01
C LYS A 613 -10.61 -4.82 -9.15
N LEU A 614 -11.11 -3.93 -10.01
CA LEU A 614 -10.30 -3.31 -11.06
C LEU A 614 -9.42 -2.23 -10.44
N THR A 615 -8.14 -2.54 -10.23
CA THR A 615 -7.14 -1.57 -9.76
C THR A 615 -6.39 -0.97 -10.95
N ALA A 616 -5.74 0.18 -10.77
CA ALA A 616 -4.92 0.82 -11.82
C ALA A 616 -3.83 -0.08 -12.43
N LYS A 617 -3.40 -1.15 -11.74
CA LYS A 617 -2.42 -2.11 -12.26
C LYS A 617 -3.03 -3.22 -13.13
N ASN A 618 -4.28 -3.58 -12.86
CA ASN A 618 -4.97 -4.70 -13.50
C ASN A 618 -6.19 -4.21 -14.30
N MET A 619 -6.24 -2.92 -14.62
CA MET A 619 -7.36 -2.30 -15.34
C MET A 619 -7.30 -2.69 -16.82
N PRO A 620 -8.38 -3.26 -17.37
CA PRO A 620 -8.46 -3.54 -18.80
C PRO A 620 -8.28 -2.27 -19.64
N VAL A 621 -7.65 -2.45 -20.80
CA VAL A 621 -7.31 -1.34 -21.72
C VAL A 621 -8.56 -0.63 -22.26
N ASP A 622 -9.68 -1.33 -22.30
CA ASP A 622 -11.00 -0.88 -22.75
C ASP A 622 -11.91 -0.38 -21.62
N PHE A 623 -11.44 -0.39 -20.36
CA PHE A 623 -12.21 0.18 -19.25
C PHE A 623 -12.35 1.71 -19.40
N PRO A 624 -13.54 2.30 -19.40
CA PRO A 624 -13.73 3.73 -19.72
C PRO A 624 -13.38 4.66 -18.54
N ILE A 625 -12.09 4.76 -18.18
CA ILE A 625 -11.59 5.53 -17.03
C ILE A 625 -11.82 7.03 -17.18
N GLU A 626 -11.67 7.56 -18.39
CA GLU A 626 -11.84 8.99 -18.68
C GLU A 626 -13.28 9.41 -18.41
N ARG A 627 -14.25 8.56 -18.81
CA ARG A 627 -15.66 8.77 -18.50
C ARG A 627 -15.92 8.70 -17.00
N ALA A 628 -15.29 7.75 -16.30
CA ALA A 628 -15.42 7.61 -14.86
C ALA A 628 -14.92 8.83 -14.09
N ARG A 629 -13.80 9.42 -14.50
CA ARG A 629 -13.22 10.57 -13.79
C ARG A 629 -13.83 11.90 -14.19
N LEU A 630 -14.20 12.09 -15.44
CA LEU A 630 -14.59 13.42 -15.93
C LEU A 630 -16.12 13.68 -15.85
N ARG A 631 -16.94 12.73 -15.35
CA ARG A 631 -18.41 12.72 -15.52
C ARG A 631 -19.09 13.98 -14.98
N ARG A 632 -18.53 14.52 -13.91
CA ARG A 632 -19.04 15.71 -13.22
C ARG A 632 -18.37 17.01 -13.70
N LEU A 633 -17.36 16.93 -14.56
CA LEU A 633 -16.59 18.09 -14.98
C LEU A 633 -17.46 19.20 -15.62
N PRO A 634 -18.47 18.93 -16.47
CA PRO A 634 -19.20 20.00 -17.16
C PRO A 634 -19.85 21.03 -16.23
N TRP A 635 -20.56 20.59 -15.19
CA TRP A 635 -21.21 21.52 -14.27
C TRP A 635 -20.22 22.17 -13.30
N ILE A 636 -19.12 21.49 -12.93
CA ILE A 636 -18.04 22.07 -12.11
C ILE A 636 -17.42 23.26 -12.85
N ILE A 637 -17.14 23.10 -14.14
CA ILE A 637 -16.57 24.16 -14.99
C ILE A 637 -17.56 25.29 -15.23
N LEU A 638 -18.85 24.99 -15.41
CA LEU A 638 -19.86 26.03 -15.54
C LEU A 638 -19.88 26.95 -14.31
N ILE A 639 -19.87 26.38 -13.10
CA ILE A 639 -19.82 27.16 -11.86
C ILE A 639 -18.51 27.96 -11.78
N PHE A 640 -17.37 27.37 -12.15
CA PHE A 640 -16.07 28.06 -12.17
C PHE A 640 -16.11 29.29 -13.09
N VAL A 641 -16.53 29.11 -14.35
CA VAL A 641 -16.57 30.18 -15.37
C VAL A 641 -17.50 31.32 -14.94
N VAL A 642 -18.71 30.99 -14.49
CA VAL A 642 -19.70 31.99 -14.03
C VAL A 642 -19.16 32.74 -12.80
N SER A 643 -18.54 32.03 -11.85
CA SER A 643 -18.01 32.65 -10.64
C SER A 643 -16.81 33.56 -10.94
N THR A 644 -15.91 33.14 -11.83
CA THR A 644 -14.76 33.96 -12.26
C THR A 644 -15.21 35.22 -12.98
N GLY A 645 -16.14 35.13 -13.94
CA GLY A 645 -16.69 36.30 -14.62
C GLY A 645 -17.39 37.25 -13.65
N GLY A 646 -18.22 36.71 -12.75
CA GLY A 646 -18.90 37.48 -11.71
C GLY A 646 -17.95 38.18 -10.74
N TYR A 647 -16.81 37.56 -10.41
CA TYR A 647 -15.82 38.11 -9.48
C TYR A 647 -15.26 39.45 -9.97
N GLY A 648 -14.89 39.53 -11.26
CA GLY A 648 -14.42 40.80 -11.84
C GLY A 648 -15.50 41.86 -11.90
N VAL A 649 -16.71 41.48 -12.31
CA VAL A 649 -17.84 42.42 -12.45
C VAL A 649 -18.21 43.05 -11.10
N CYS A 650 -18.25 42.25 -10.02
CA CYS A 650 -18.65 42.75 -8.70
C CYS A 650 -17.65 43.74 -8.06
N LEU A 651 -16.41 43.79 -8.57
CA LEU A 651 -15.35 44.70 -8.10
C LEU A 651 -15.17 45.93 -8.99
N ASN A 652 -15.86 46.01 -10.14
CA ASN A 652 -15.60 47.03 -11.15
C ASN A 652 -16.25 48.39 -10.88
N PHE A 653 -17.34 48.42 -10.12
CA PHE A 653 -18.14 49.62 -9.92
C PHE A 653 -17.96 50.19 -8.50
N PRO A 654 -17.31 51.35 -8.34
CA PRO A 654 -17.09 51.97 -7.01
C PRO A 654 -18.40 52.27 -6.25
N SER A 655 -19.47 52.57 -6.98
CA SER A 655 -20.81 52.78 -6.42
C SER A 655 -21.34 51.55 -5.68
N VAL A 656 -20.90 50.37 -6.07
CA VAL A 656 -21.34 49.10 -5.49
C VAL A 656 -20.34 48.64 -4.42
N THR A 657 -19.04 48.79 -4.64
CA THR A 657 -18.01 48.38 -3.65
C THR A 657 -18.05 49.22 -2.37
N SER A 658 -18.60 50.44 -2.43
CA SER A 658 -18.81 51.30 -1.26
C SER A 658 -20.03 50.89 -0.39
N LEU A 659 -20.90 50.00 -0.88
CA LEU A 659 -22.05 49.54 -0.12
C LEU A 659 -21.62 48.67 1.07
N THR A 660 -22.20 48.94 2.24
CA THR A 660 -21.95 48.17 3.45
C THR A 660 -22.29 46.70 3.24
N GLY A 661 -21.33 45.81 3.52
CA GLY A 661 -21.50 44.36 3.37
C GLY A 661 -21.28 43.82 1.95
N TRP A 662 -21.03 44.67 0.94
CA TRP A 662 -20.83 44.21 -0.44
C TRP A 662 -19.67 43.24 -0.61
N ILE A 663 -18.64 43.37 0.22
CA ILE A 663 -17.48 42.46 0.26
C ILE A 663 -17.89 40.97 0.38
N ALA A 664 -19.07 40.66 0.91
CA ALA A 664 -19.58 39.29 0.96
C ALA A 664 -19.70 38.65 -0.44
N VAL A 665 -20.06 39.41 -1.48
CA VAL A 665 -20.21 38.90 -2.85
C VAL A 665 -18.89 38.37 -3.42
N PRO A 666 -17.80 39.15 -3.52
CA PRO A 666 -16.52 38.64 -4.01
C PRO A 666 -15.96 37.53 -3.12
N LEU A 667 -16.22 37.53 -1.81
CA LEU A 667 -15.81 36.44 -0.91
C LEU A 667 -16.52 35.11 -1.23
N VAL A 668 -17.84 35.13 -1.47
CA VAL A 668 -18.60 33.94 -1.89
C VAL A 668 -18.13 33.43 -3.25
N LEU A 669 -17.89 34.34 -4.20
CA LEU A 669 -17.37 33.97 -5.52
C LEU A 669 -15.97 33.38 -5.41
N GLN A 670 -15.10 33.93 -4.56
CA GLN A 670 -13.76 33.40 -4.30
C GLN A 670 -13.81 31.98 -3.70
N PHE A 671 -14.77 31.69 -2.82
CA PHE A 671 -15.04 30.33 -2.34
C PHE A 671 -15.44 29.39 -3.49
N LEU A 672 -16.38 29.78 -4.34
CA LEU A 672 -16.85 28.96 -5.45
C LEU A 672 -15.75 28.70 -6.48
N ILE A 673 -14.96 29.71 -6.83
CA ILE A 673 -13.79 29.60 -7.72
C ILE A 673 -12.78 28.62 -7.13
N ALA A 674 -12.44 28.78 -5.84
CA ALA A 674 -11.47 27.91 -5.17
C ALA A 674 -11.97 26.46 -5.05
N ALA A 675 -13.26 26.26 -4.76
CA ALA A 675 -13.87 24.95 -4.65
C ALA A 675 -13.91 24.23 -6.00
N THR A 676 -14.39 24.89 -7.03
CA THR A 676 -14.48 24.28 -8.36
C THR A 676 -13.10 24.06 -8.99
N SER A 677 -12.15 25.00 -8.82
CA SER A 677 -10.76 24.80 -9.25
C SER A 677 -10.10 23.60 -8.57
N ASN A 678 -10.22 23.47 -7.24
CA ASN A 678 -9.66 22.31 -6.54
C ASN A 678 -10.40 21.00 -6.83
N ALA A 679 -11.69 21.06 -7.17
CA ALA A 679 -12.40 19.90 -7.67
C ALA A 679 -11.82 19.43 -9.01
N VAL A 680 -11.61 20.36 -9.97
CA VAL A 680 -10.95 20.06 -11.25
C VAL A 680 -9.54 19.53 -11.03
N PHE A 681 -8.78 20.13 -10.12
CA PHE A 681 -7.43 19.67 -9.78
C PHE A 681 -7.44 18.24 -9.22
N ALA A 682 -8.38 17.91 -8.33
CA ALA A 682 -8.52 16.57 -7.78
C ALA A 682 -8.85 15.54 -8.88
N LEU A 683 -9.77 15.88 -9.79
CA LEU A 683 -10.11 15.03 -10.95
C LEU A 683 -8.90 14.82 -11.86
N ASN A 684 -8.19 15.90 -12.18
CA ASN A 684 -7.03 15.90 -13.05
C ASN A 684 -5.89 15.05 -12.49
N GLN A 685 -5.51 15.28 -11.22
CA GLN A 685 -4.44 14.55 -10.55
C GLN A 685 -4.75 13.05 -10.47
N THR A 686 -5.98 12.69 -10.11
CA THR A 686 -6.40 11.28 -10.02
C THR A 686 -6.35 10.62 -11.40
N LEU A 687 -6.84 11.28 -12.46
CA LEU A 687 -6.81 10.74 -13.81
C LEU A 687 -5.37 10.53 -14.32
N VAL A 688 -4.46 11.50 -14.13
CA VAL A 688 -3.04 11.31 -14.53
C VAL A 688 -2.38 10.16 -13.77
N THR A 689 -2.71 10.01 -12.48
CA THR A 689 -2.17 8.91 -11.66
C THR A 689 -2.73 7.55 -12.10
N ASP A 690 -4.02 7.48 -12.45
CA ASP A 690 -4.65 6.27 -12.99
C ASP A 690 -4.07 5.89 -14.37
N LEU A 691 -3.71 6.88 -15.20
CA LEU A 691 -3.08 6.66 -16.51
C LEU A 691 -1.60 6.24 -16.43
N CYS A 692 -0.95 6.43 -15.28
CA CYS A 692 0.48 6.18 -15.08
C CYS A 692 0.77 5.18 -13.93
N PRO A 693 0.33 3.91 -14.05
CA PRO A 693 0.52 2.93 -12.98
C PRO A 693 2.00 2.74 -12.64
N GLY A 694 2.32 2.79 -11.35
CA GLY A 694 3.69 2.64 -10.84
C GLY A 694 4.59 3.88 -10.97
N LYS A 695 4.12 4.98 -11.57
CA LYS A 695 4.89 6.23 -11.73
C LYS A 695 4.25 7.41 -10.98
N GLY A 696 3.74 7.16 -9.76
CA GLY A 696 2.95 8.15 -9.01
C GLY A 696 3.69 9.45 -8.65
N ALA A 697 4.97 9.35 -8.26
CA ALA A 697 5.81 10.52 -7.98
C ALA A 697 6.07 11.34 -9.26
N SER A 698 6.42 10.68 -10.37
CA SER A 698 6.61 11.32 -11.68
C SER A 698 5.33 11.96 -12.21
N ALA A 699 4.17 11.29 -12.09
CA ALA A 699 2.85 11.81 -12.45
C ALA A 699 2.50 13.08 -11.64
N THR A 700 2.80 13.07 -10.34
CA THR A 700 2.61 14.26 -9.47
C THR A 700 3.58 15.38 -9.88
N ALA A 701 4.83 15.05 -10.23
CA ALA A 701 5.84 16.02 -10.60
C ALA A 701 5.52 16.73 -11.92
N ILE A 702 5.11 16.01 -12.97
CA ILE A 702 4.70 16.64 -14.24
C ILE A 702 3.44 17.48 -14.09
N ASN A 703 2.50 17.03 -13.23
CA ASN A 703 1.29 17.79 -12.98
C ASN A 703 1.62 19.13 -12.31
N ASN A 704 2.48 19.11 -11.31
CA ASN A 704 3.01 20.32 -10.69
C ASN A 704 3.79 21.20 -11.69
N LEU A 705 4.61 20.62 -12.55
CA LEU A 705 5.36 21.37 -13.57
C LEU A 705 4.44 22.18 -14.48
N VAL A 706 3.47 21.52 -15.14
CA VAL A 706 2.59 22.18 -16.11
C VAL A 706 1.74 23.23 -15.41
N ARG A 707 1.14 22.86 -14.29
CA ARG A 707 0.22 23.72 -13.55
C ARG A 707 0.92 24.96 -12.96
N CYS A 708 2.05 24.78 -12.27
CA CYS A 708 2.78 25.91 -11.68
C CYS A 708 3.49 26.74 -12.76
N GLY A 709 3.94 26.13 -13.86
CA GLY A 709 4.50 26.85 -15.00
C GLY A 709 3.48 27.77 -15.68
N LEU A 710 2.30 27.25 -16.00
CA LEU A 710 1.20 28.07 -16.53
C LEU A 710 0.74 29.12 -15.50
N GLY A 711 0.70 28.75 -14.21
CA GLY A 711 0.35 29.66 -13.12
C GLY A 711 1.33 30.82 -12.98
N ALA A 712 2.63 30.56 -13.08
CA ALA A 712 3.66 31.58 -13.05
C ALA A 712 3.51 32.58 -14.20
N ILE A 713 3.24 32.09 -15.42
CA ILE A 713 2.98 32.96 -16.58
C ILE A 713 1.76 33.85 -16.29
N GLY A 714 0.64 33.27 -15.83
CA GLY A 714 -0.55 34.04 -15.54
C GLY A 714 -0.35 35.10 -14.45
N VAL A 715 0.21 34.70 -13.30
CA VAL A 715 0.46 35.60 -12.16
C VAL A 715 1.42 36.73 -12.51
N ALA A 716 2.39 36.51 -13.41
CA ALA A 716 3.30 37.57 -13.86
C ALA A 716 2.58 38.73 -14.57
N PHE A 717 1.44 38.47 -15.23
CA PHE A 717 0.72 39.48 -16.04
C PHE A 717 -0.58 39.99 -15.40
N ILE A 718 -1.08 39.36 -14.33
CA ILE A 718 -2.42 39.69 -13.81
C ILE A 718 -2.56 41.15 -13.37
N GLU A 719 -1.57 41.70 -12.66
CA GLU A 719 -1.61 43.10 -12.21
C GLU A 719 -1.63 44.07 -13.39
N ASN A 720 -0.88 43.76 -14.46
CA ASN A 720 -0.85 44.57 -15.68
C ASN A 720 -2.18 44.53 -16.44
N PHE A 721 -2.83 43.37 -16.51
CA PHE A 721 -4.16 43.27 -17.12
C PHE A 721 -5.22 44.04 -16.34
N ILE A 722 -5.20 43.94 -15.01
CA ILE A 722 -6.13 44.68 -14.15
C ILE A 722 -5.88 46.18 -14.28
N ALA A 723 -4.62 46.63 -14.29
CA ALA A 723 -4.28 48.04 -14.44
C ALA A 723 -4.70 48.62 -15.80
N SER A 724 -4.57 47.84 -16.88
CA SER A 724 -4.85 48.31 -18.26
C SER A 724 -6.33 48.25 -18.65
N THR A 725 -7.06 47.20 -18.24
CA THR A 725 -8.43 46.95 -18.71
C THR A 725 -9.49 46.97 -17.61
N GLY A 726 -9.06 47.02 -16.33
CA GLY A 726 -9.94 46.92 -15.18
C GLY A 726 -10.30 45.47 -14.81
N PRO A 727 -10.84 45.24 -13.59
CA PRO A 727 -11.12 43.90 -13.09
C PRO A 727 -12.22 43.18 -13.89
N ALA A 728 -13.30 43.87 -14.29
CA ALA A 728 -14.40 43.21 -15.02
C ALA A 728 -13.92 42.56 -16.33
N VAL A 729 -13.23 43.32 -17.18
CA VAL A 729 -12.75 42.83 -18.48
C VAL A 729 -11.71 41.74 -18.27
N THR A 730 -10.78 41.93 -17.34
CA THR A 730 -9.73 40.96 -17.04
C THR A 730 -10.30 39.60 -16.65
N PHE A 731 -11.16 39.53 -15.63
CA PHE A 731 -11.68 38.24 -15.16
C PHE A 731 -12.72 37.63 -16.11
N LEU A 732 -13.46 38.45 -16.86
CA LEU A 732 -14.31 37.93 -17.94
C LEU A 732 -13.46 37.28 -19.04
N ALA A 733 -12.34 37.89 -19.44
CA ALA A 733 -11.41 37.29 -20.39
C ALA A 733 -10.81 35.97 -19.87
N LEU A 734 -10.47 35.89 -18.58
CA LEU A 734 -10.01 34.64 -17.95
C LEU A 734 -11.08 33.55 -17.94
N ALA A 735 -12.34 33.92 -17.69
CA ALA A 735 -13.47 33.00 -17.78
C ALA A 735 -13.65 32.47 -19.23
N LEU A 736 -13.53 33.35 -20.22
CA LEU A 736 -13.59 32.99 -21.65
C LEU A 736 -12.41 32.11 -22.09
N ILE A 737 -11.20 32.35 -21.59
CA ILE A 737 -10.04 31.46 -21.83
C ILE A 737 -10.34 30.05 -21.31
N THR A 738 -11.00 29.95 -20.14
CA THR A 738 -11.39 28.64 -19.58
C THR A 738 -12.41 27.93 -20.48
N VAL A 739 -13.38 28.67 -21.03
CA VAL A 739 -14.33 28.13 -22.02
C VAL A 739 -13.60 27.69 -23.29
N ALA A 740 -12.63 28.47 -23.78
CA ALA A 740 -11.87 28.19 -24.99
C ALA A 740 -11.04 26.91 -24.89
N VAL A 741 -10.55 26.54 -23.69
CA VAL A 741 -9.87 25.26 -23.46
C VAL A 741 -10.82 24.11 -23.11
N GLY A 742 -12.11 24.38 -22.88
CA GLY A 742 -13.15 23.37 -22.62
C GLY A 742 -13.21 22.21 -23.64
N PRO A 743 -13.05 22.46 -24.96
CA PRO A 743 -12.99 21.40 -25.97
C PRO A 743 -11.89 20.36 -25.71
N LEU A 744 -10.78 20.70 -25.05
CA LEU A 744 -9.74 19.75 -24.68
C LEU A 744 -10.26 18.65 -23.74
N ALA A 745 -11.11 19.02 -22.78
CA ALA A 745 -11.73 18.06 -21.87
C ALA A 745 -12.75 17.16 -22.60
N VAL A 746 -13.49 17.71 -23.56
CA VAL A 746 -14.42 16.94 -24.40
C VAL A 746 -13.66 15.97 -25.31
N VAL A 747 -12.56 16.42 -25.92
CA VAL A 747 -11.70 15.57 -26.73
C VAL A 747 -11.14 14.42 -25.89
N HIS A 748 -10.67 14.72 -24.67
CA HIS A 748 -10.17 13.69 -23.77
C HIS A 748 -11.27 12.68 -23.35
N TRP A 749 -12.49 13.17 -23.12
CA TRP A 749 -13.66 12.33 -22.79
C TRP A 749 -13.98 11.29 -23.87
N TYR A 750 -13.90 11.67 -25.15
CA TYR A 750 -14.29 10.81 -26.27
C TYR A 750 -13.13 9.94 -26.78
N TRP A 751 -11.92 10.48 -26.90
CA TRP A 751 -10.78 9.80 -27.54
C TRP A 751 -9.69 9.31 -26.58
N GLY A 752 -9.74 9.68 -25.30
CA GLY A 752 -8.70 9.32 -24.32
C GLY A 752 -8.48 7.81 -24.20
N GLN A 753 -9.57 7.04 -24.13
CA GLN A 753 -9.52 5.58 -24.06
C GLN A 753 -8.77 4.95 -25.24
N GLU A 754 -9.02 5.45 -26.46
CA GLU A 754 -8.38 4.96 -27.68
C GLU A 754 -6.88 5.30 -27.70
N TRP A 755 -6.51 6.52 -27.30
CA TRP A 755 -5.08 6.91 -27.19
C TRP A 755 -4.33 6.09 -26.15
N ARG A 756 -4.97 5.78 -25.01
CA ARG A 756 -4.41 4.89 -24.01
C ARG A 756 -4.21 3.49 -24.57
N ALA A 757 -5.19 2.96 -25.32
CA ALA A 757 -5.08 1.65 -25.94
C ALA A 757 -3.93 1.57 -26.95
N GLN A 758 -3.76 2.62 -27.76
CA GLN A 758 -2.61 2.74 -28.68
C GLN A 758 -1.29 2.76 -27.93
N ARG A 759 -1.19 3.52 -26.83
CA ARG A 759 0.03 3.59 -26.00
C ARG A 759 0.43 2.22 -25.42
N VAL A 760 -0.53 1.43 -24.96
CA VAL A 760 -0.25 0.08 -24.43
C VAL A 760 0.23 -0.84 -25.55
N ARG A 761 -0.46 -0.87 -26.70
CA ARG A 761 -0.06 -1.67 -27.86
C ARG A 761 1.34 -1.31 -28.39
N SER A 762 1.70 -0.02 -28.42
CA SER A 762 3.04 0.41 -28.85
C SER A 762 4.14 -0.09 -27.92
N LYS A 763 3.88 -0.19 -26.61
CA LYS A 763 4.86 -0.74 -25.65
C LYS A 763 5.05 -2.24 -25.84
N ASP A 764 3.95 -2.98 -25.99
CA ASP A 764 4.01 -4.43 -26.18
C ASP A 764 4.82 -4.76 -27.45
N ASN A 765 4.63 -4.00 -28.55
CA ASN A 765 5.42 -4.14 -29.77
C ASN A 765 6.91 -3.78 -29.62
N GLU A 766 7.25 -2.77 -28.80
CA GLU A 766 8.66 -2.41 -28.53
C GLU A 766 9.37 -3.47 -27.66
N ASP A 767 8.66 -4.09 -26.73
CA ASP A 767 9.21 -5.13 -25.86
C ASP A 767 9.34 -6.48 -26.61
N ASP A 768 8.39 -6.81 -27.49
CA ASP A 768 8.49 -7.97 -28.38
C ASP A 768 9.67 -7.83 -29.36
N GLY A 769 9.85 -6.64 -29.95
CA GLY A 769 10.96 -6.37 -30.89
C GLY A 769 12.36 -6.45 -30.25
N LYS A 770 12.48 -6.20 -28.94
CA LYS A 770 13.74 -6.37 -28.17
C LYS A 770 13.98 -7.81 -27.70
N THR A 771 12.96 -8.66 -27.73
CA THR A 771 13.07 -10.07 -27.35
C THR A 771 13.46 -10.93 -28.56
N THR A 772 13.23 -10.43 -29.78
CA THR A 772 13.60 -11.07 -31.05
C THR A 772 14.93 -10.61 -31.66
N ALA A 773 15.66 -9.71 -31.00
CA ALA A 773 16.98 -9.22 -31.40
C ALA A 773 18.02 -9.57 -30.32
#